data_AF-A0A3C1HGN6-F1
#
_entry.id   AF-A0A3C1HGN6-F1
#
_cell.length_a   1.000
_cell.length_b   1.000
_cell.length_c   1.000
_cell.angle_alpha   90.00
_cell.angle_beta   90.00
_cell.angle_gamma   90.00
#
_symmetry.space_group_name_H-M   'P 1'
#
loop_
_entity.id
_entity.type
_entity.pdbx_description
1 polymer ?
#
loop_
_entity_poly.entity_id
_entity_poly.type
_entity_poly.pdbx_seq_one_letter_code
_entity_poly.pdbx_strand_id
1 'polypeptide(L)'
;MAGQYVGSLDNLGETLTLHDGVGEVIEEFRYSRSWYPITDGPGFSLVASDTSLPPAAWSSPSSWQPSRTQGGSPGVADLPPLPSPRVVVSEILSNPLGVDGDAIEIQNLSAATADVSGWYLTDDFLTPMKYRLPAGSVIPPGGFLVFREAAFNPKPSVPGAFALSASGESAYLFAADAAGNLTGYVHGTPFGASAPGIPFARVVTSQGLERFVPALFTTLGSSNTAPPAIGPVVISEIHYHPAPAAPGVPSLNRQFVELANLQGTLPLYDPGAPTNTWRLRGDVDFDFPTNVVLQPGEVVVVVGFDPVAEANSGAALQAEFGIPPSTRLFGPFRGSLGNGGGSLHVSRPNPPGLAGVDYVVLDSVTYDDVDPWPTLTDGDGASLQRRRPVGLGDDPGSWSAAVPTPGVIPAQVPPPVIQSQPMAASVVAGSPVGFSLSVAGTGEYHYQWLLNGAPIPGAIQRDLQIPRALPADAGQYRVVVLGAGGVTLSDAAPLDVALPPFFVTQPQSRFVLANTNITLSGPVVGTGGVTYQWWKDGVALTGQNGPSLALVKVQPSDSGVYVLVATDSIGTIRSDSARVVVSIKPAFVFPAQPVTVVEGETVVLFAAVSGTTPLSFKWTRSGKVITNYDTLELTGSLVLPNIQTTQAGSYSLSVSNFGGSISLNPPAIVTVLADADRDGMADAWELAHGFDPAKGDDALADADGDGVSNRDESVAGTDPRDPASYLGLSILPLNPGVLLQWNAASNHSYTLLYRTNLLSAPWVKLADVPVKPADRPVSVPDPAGTLDPRFYRLVVPARP
;
A
#
# COMPACT_ATOMS: atom_id res chain seq x y z
N MET A 1 5.03 -9.05 -34.11
CA MET A 1 5.86 -8.74 -32.93
C MET A 1 4.98 -8.00 -31.93
N ALA A 2 4.90 -8.48 -30.68
CA ALA A 2 3.92 -8.02 -29.68
C ALA A 2 4.42 -6.86 -28.78
N GLY A 3 5.73 -6.56 -28.78
CA GLY A 3 6.32 -5.49 -27.98
C GLY A 3 7.82 -5.65 -27.83
N GLN A 4 8.42 -4.81 -26.98
CA GLN A 4 9.81 -4.89 -26.52
C GLN A 4 9.82 -5.31 -25.05
N TYR A 5 10.66 -6.26 -24.67
CA TYR A 5 10.94 -6.56 -23.26
C TYR A 5 12.03 -5.63 -22.72
N VAL A 6 12.07 -5.44 -21.40
CA VAL A 6 13.11 -4.64 -20.71
C VAL A 6 14.17 -5.59 -20.16
N GLY A 7 15.44 -5.22 -20.25
CA GLY A 7 16.56 -6.04 -19.77
C GLY A 7 17.21 -6.88 -20.87
N SER A 8 17.95 -7.90 -20.46
CA SER A 8 18.64 -8.88 -21.32
C SER A 8 18.47 -10.26 -20.72
N LEU A 9 18.33 -11.28 -21.56
CA LEU A 9 18.27 -12.65 -21.08
C LEU A 9 19.61 -13.08 -20.45
N ASP A 10 19.58 -13.65 -19.24
CA ASP A 10 20.79 -14.17 -18.59
C ASP A 10 21.16 -15.55 -19.19
N ASN A 11 22.40 -15.69 -19.66
CA ASN A 11 22.92 -16.95 -20.19
C ASN A 11 23.07 -18.04 -19.12
N LEU A 12 23.07 -17.69 -17.83
CA LEU A 12 23.10 -18.67 -16.73
C LEU A 12 21.71 -19.21 -16.37
N GLY A 13 20.66 -18.50 -16.78
CA GLY A 13 19.29 -18.72 -16.32
C GLY A 13 18.79 -17.57 -15.45
N GLU A 14 17.49 -17.30 -15.52
CA GLU A 14 16.81 -16.27 -14.73
C GLU A 14 15.31 -16.57 -14.65
N THR A 15 14.59 -15.73 -13.90
CA THR A 15 13.12 -15.73 -13.87
C THR A 15 12.57 -14.78 -14.92
N LEU A 16 11.70 -15.31 -15.78
CA LEU A 16 10.92 -14.53 -16.74
C LEU A 16 9.51 -14.35 -16.20
N THR A 17 9.11 -13.09 -16.02
CA THR A 17 7.79 -12.72 -15.52
C THR A 17 7.06 -11.88 -16.57
N LEU A 18 5.85 -12.30 -16.94
CA LEU A 18 4.94 -11.57 -17.79
C LEU A 18 3.93 -10.81 -16.92
N HIS A 19 3.89 -9.50 -17.04
CA HIS A 19 2.92 -8.65 -16.33
C HIS A 19 1.80 -8.17 -17.26
N ASP A 20 0.62 -7.93 -16.70
CA ASP A 20 -0.48 -7.27 -17.39
C ASP A 20 -0.34 -5.74 -17.40
N GLY A 21 -1.34 -5.04 -17.95
CA GLY A 21 -1.34 -3.58 -18.08
C GLY A 21 -1.47 -2.81 -16.76
N VAL A 22 -1.77 -3.47 -15.64
CA VAL A 22 -1.85 -2.88 -14.29
C VAL A 22 -0.74 -3.38 -13.36
N GLY A 23 0.14 -4.27 -13.83
CA GLY A 23 1.32 -4.78 -13.13
C GLY A 23 1.11 -6.13 -12.43
N GLU A 24 -0.03 -6.78 -12.61
CA GLU A 24 -0.25 -8.13 -12.07
C GLU A 24 0.55 -9.17 -12.88
N VAL A 25 1.11 -10.17 -12.19
CA VAL A 25 1.84 -11.28 -12.83
C VAL A 25 0.83 -12.19 -13.53
N ILE A 26 0.91 -12.27 -14.85
CA ILE A 26 0.15 -13.20 -15.70
C ILE A 26 0.80 -14.58 -15.67
N GLU A 27 2.12 -14.61 -15.81
CA GLU A 27 2.90 -15.84 -15.92
C GLU A 27 4.32 -15.60 -15.41
N GLU A 28 4.89 -16.58 -14.73
CA GLU A 28 6.26 -16.54 -14.25
C GLU A 28 6.88 -17.93 -14.37
N PHE A 29 8.08 -18.01 -14.93
CA PHE A 29 8.87 -19.23 -14.89
C PHE A 29 10.35 -18.93 -14.87
N ARG A 30 11.14 -19.83 -14.28
CA ARG A 30 12.61 -19.76 -14.30
C ARG A 30 13.15 -20.71 -15.36
N TYR A 31 14.16 -20.29 -16.12
CA TYR A 31 14.94 -21.20 -16.96
C TYR A 31 16.38 -21.30 -16.46
N SER A 32 17.08 -22.38 -16.80
CA SER A 32 18.49 -22.57 -16.47
C SER A 32 19.27 -23.07 -17.67
N ARG A 33 20.52 -22.60 -17.82
CA ARG A 33 21.44 -23.10 -18.85
C ARG A 33 21.70 -24.60 -18.75
N SER A 34 21.53 -25.17 -17.55
CA SER A 34 21.78 -26.58 -17.27
C SER A 34 20.69 -27.51 -17.82
N TRP A 35 19.54 -26.97 -18.25
CA TRP A 35 18.41 -27.77 -18.72
C TRP A 35 18.76 -28.52 -19.99
N TYR A 36 19.28 -27.80 -20.98
CA TYR A 36 19.68 -28.34 -22.26
C TYR A 36 20.92 -27.58 -22.77
N PRO A 37 22.14 -28.15 -22.65
CA PRO A 37 23.36 -27.47 -23.07
C PRO A 37 23.33 -26.94 -24.51
N ILE A 38 22.54 -27.57 -25.38
CA ILE A 38 22.41 -27.16 -26.78
C ILE A 38 21.69 -25.82 -26.99
N THR A 39 20.96 -25.33 -25.99
CA THR A 39 20.30 -24.02 -26.06
C THR A 39 21.21 -22.86 -25.65
N ASP A 40 22.47 -23.13 -25.30
CA ASP A 40 23.46 -22.14 -24.90
C ASP A 40 24.59 -22.01 -25.94
N GLY A 41 24.38 -21.19 -26.98
CA GLY A 41 25.41 -20.83 -27.98
C GLY A 41 25.22 -21.37 -29.41
N PRO A 42 24.90 -22.66 -29.64
CA PRO A 42 24.74 -23.23 -30.99
C PRO A 42 23.57 -22.69 -31.82
N GLY A 43 22.73 -21.85 -31.22
CA GLY A 43 21.62 -21.14 -31.88
C GLY A 43 20.25 -21.78 -31.72
N PHE A 44 20.08 -22.83 -30.92
CA PHE A 44 18.76 -23.43 -30.67
C PHE A 44 18.11 -22.73 -29.47
N SER A 45 16.81 -22.39 -29.58
CA SER A 45 16.06 -21.80 -28.46
C SER A 45 15.40 -22.88 -27.60
N LEU A 46 15.06 -22.54 -26.36
CA LEU A 46 14.11 -23.34 -25.56
C LEU A 46 12.69 -23.17 -26.13
N VAL A 47 11.97 -24.28 -26.28
CA VAL A 47 10.55 -24.28 -26.67
C VAL A 47 9.77 -25.18 -25.72
N ALA A 48 8.52 -24.81 -25.39
CA ALA A 48 7.68 -25.62 -24.52
C ALA A 48 7.41 -26.99 -25.18
N SER A 49 7.57 -28.07 -24.41
CA SER A 49 7.29 -29.44 -24.86
C SER A 49 5.79 -29.74 -24.88
N ASP A 50 5.03 -29.13 -23.96
CA ASP A 50 3.57 -29.16 -23.87
C ASP A 50 3.06 -27.80 -23.34
N THR A 51 2.42 -27.03 -24.22
CA THR A 51 1.88 -25.69 -23.88
C THR A 51 0.58 -25.75 -23.06
N SER A 52 0.06 -26.95 -22.76
CA SER A 52 -1.14 -27.13 -21.93
C SER A 52 -0.84 -27.31 -20.44
N LEU A 53 0.44 -27.38 -20.06
CA LEU A 53 0.87 -27.54 -18.67
C LEU A 53 0.51 -26.32 -17.81
N PRO A 54 0.15 -26.51 -16.53
CA PRO A 54 -0.14 -25.41 -15.62
C PRO A 54 1.13 -24.58 -15.33
N PRO A 55 1.04 -23.26 -15.07
CA PRO A 55 2.21 -22.39 -14.89
C PRO A 55 3.26 -22.90 -13.89
N ALA A 56 2.83 -23.54 -12.81
CA ALA A 56 3.73 -24.13 -11.81
C ALA A 56 4.70 -25.19 -12.38
N ALA A 57 4.35 -25.83 -13.51
CA ALA A 57 5.21 -26.80 -14.17
C ALA A 57 6.26 -26.14 -15.09
N TRP A 58 6.14 -24.85 -15.42
CA TRP A 58 6.97 -24.20 -16.44
C TRP A 58 8.40 -23.93 -15.96
N SER A 59 8.63 -23.86 -14.65
CA SER A 59 9.99 -23.83 -14.07
C SER A 59 10.64 -25.21 -14.02
N SER A 60 10.01 -26.25 -14.59
CA SER A 60 10.60 -27.58 -14.75
C SER A 60 11.21 -27.75 -16.14
N PRO A 61 12.45 -28.23 -16.25
CA PRO A 61 13.07 -28.55 -17.54
C PRO A 61 12.27 -29.55 -18.37
N SER A 62 11.53 -30.47 -17.73
CA SER A 62 10.70 -31.47 -18.44
C SER A 62 9.56 -30.86 -19.27
N SER A 63 9.16 -29.64 -18.94
CA SER A 63 8.16 -28.84 -19.67
C SER A 63 8.74 -28.16 -20.91
N TRP A 64 10.04 -28.30 -21.16
CA TRP A 64 10.76 -27.68 -22.27
C TRP A 64 11.54 -28.71 -23.09
N GLN A 65 12.00 -28.27 -24.25
CA GLN A 65 12.93 -28.99 -25.11
C GLN A 65 13.70 -27.99 -25.97
N PRO A 66 14.86 -28.37 -26.54
CA PRO A 66 15.51 -27.58 -27.58
C PRO A 66 14.62 -27.49 -28.84
N SER A 67 14.61 -26.32 -29.47
CA SER A 67 14.05 -26.11 -30.81
C SER A 67 14.67 -27.11 -31.80
N ARG A 68 13.91 -27.52 -32.82
CA ARG A 68 14.48 -28.30 -33.94
C ARG A 68 15.15 -27.45 -35.01
N THR A 69 14.90 -26.15 -34.97
CA THR A 69 15.40 -25.19 -35.94
C THR A 69 16.52 -24.36 -35.32
N GLN A 70 17.65 -24.30 -36.02
CA GLN A 70 18.74 -23.37 -35.69
C GLN A 70 18.23 -21.93 -35.89
N GLY A 71 18.39 -21.09 -34.87
CA GLY A 71 17.77 -19.76 -34.77
C GLY A 71 16.41 -19.74 -34.06
N GLY A 72 15.90 -20.90 -33.63
CA GLY A 72 14.56 -21.03 -33.05
C GLY A 72 13.43 -20.97 -34.07
N SER A 73 12.19 -20.99 -33.60
CA SER A 73 10.96 -20.86 -34.40
C SER A 73 10.09 -19.67 -33.96
N PRO A 74 10.63 -18.44 -33.84
CA PRO A 74 9.89 -17.31 -33.27
C PRO A 74 8.62 -16.97 -34.07
N GLY A 75 7.48 -16.88 -33.37
CA GLY A 75 6.19 -16.49 -33.96
C GLY A 75 5.48 -17.61 -34.74
N VAL A 76 6.02 -18.83 -34.73
CA VAL A 76 5.42 -20.02 -35.32
C VAL A 76 5.43 -21.11 -34.25
N ALA A 77 4.37 -21.91 -34.13
CA ALA A 77 4.44 -23.11 -33.30
C ALA A 77 5.54 -24.02 -33.86
N ASP A 78 6.43 -24.53 -33.02
CA ASP A 78 7.42 -25.52 -33.48
C ASP A 78 6.64 -26.75 -33.98
N LEU A 79 6.59 -26.94 -35.31
CA LEU A 79 5.71 -27.92 -35.97
C LEU A 79 6.24 -29.35 -35.73
N PRO A 80 5.38 -30.39 -35.66
CA PRO A 80 4.32 -30.70 -34.67
C PRO A 80 4.90 -31.32 -33.36
N PRO A 81 4.07 -31.72 -32.35
CA PRO A 81 4.55 -32.46 -31.17
C PRO A 81 5.45 -33.64 -31.57
N LEU A 82 6.51 -33.86 -30.77
CA LEU A 82 7.57 -34.88 -30.87
C LEU A 82 7.40 -35.89 -32.02
N PRO A 83 8.33 -36.00 -33.00
CA PRO A 83 8.31 -37.12 -33.91
C PRO A 83 8.49 -38.37 -33.05
N SER A 84 7.47 -39.21 -33.07
CA SER A 84 7.72 -40.63 -32.94
C SER A 84 8.66 -40.97 -34.11
N PRO A 85 9.92 -41.34 -33.86
CA PRO A 85 10.50 -41.76 -32.58
C PRO A 85 11.42 -40.73 -31.84
N ARG A 86 11.21 -40.54 -30.54
CA ARG A 86 12.19 -40.04 -29.55
C ARG A 86 13.33 -41.06 -29.38
N VAL A 87 14.47 -40.77 -30.00
CA VAL A 87 15.70 -41.55 -29.89
C VAL A 87 16.75 -40.72 -29.15
N VAL A 88 17.48 -41.33 -28.22
CA VAL A 88 18.49 -40.65 -27.41
C VAL A 88 19.80 -41.44 -27.44
N VAL A 89 20.92 -40.76 -27.19
CA VAL A 89 22.17 -41.43 -26.81
C VAL A 89 21.99 -42.01 -25.41
N SER A 90 22.13 -43.33 -25.27
CA SER A 90 21.91 -44.05 -24.00
C SER A 90 23.20 -44.38 -23.29
N GLU A 91 24.27 -44.71 -24.01
CA GLU A 91 25.55 -45.11 -23.42
C GLU A 91 26.72 -44.74 -24.35
N ILE A 92 27.83 -44.30 -23.77
CA ILE A 92 29.09 -44.02 -24.47
C ILE A 92 30.23 -44.73 -23.75
N LEU A 93 31.07 -45.43 -24.50
CA LEU A 93 32.35 -45.98 -24.03
C LEU A 93 33.48 -45.39 -24.88
N SER A 94 34.20 -44.40 -24.34
CA SER A 94 35.30 -43.69 -25.02
C SER A 94 36.70 -44.13 -24.57
N ASN A 95 36.79 -45.10 -23.67
CA ASN A 95 38.05 -45.63 -23.15
C ASN A 95 37.93 -47.14 -22.86
N PRO A 96 37.72 -47.98 -23.88
CA PRO A 96 37.50 -49.42 -23.71
C PRO A 96 38.76 -50.15 -23.23
N LEU A 97 38.59 -51.20 -22.41
CA LEU A 97 39.70 -52.13 -22.06
C LEU A 97 39.96 -53.19 -23.14
N GLY A 98 39.03 -53.37 -24.09
CA GLY A 98 39.07 -54.39 -25.13
C GLY A 98 39.50 -53.86 -26.50
N VAL A 99 39.55 -54.76 -27.49
CA VAL A 99 39.95 -54.43 -28.88
C VAL A 99 38.82 -53.88 -29.75
N ASP A 100 37.60 -53.80 -29.21
CA ASP A 100 36.40 -53.44 -29.97
C ASP A 100 36.25 -51.93 -30.23
N GLY A 101 37.21 -51.12 -29.75
CA GLY A 101 37.23 -49.67 -29.89
C GLY A 101 36.10 -48.98 -29.13
N ASP A 102 35.99 -47.68 -29.34
CA ASP A 102 34.93 -46.85 -28.74
C ASP A 102 33.53 -47.33 -29.13
N ALA A 103 32.52 -46.98 -28.34
CA ALA A 103 31.13 -47.29 -28.65
C ALA A 103 30.18 -46.15 -28.30
N ILE A 104 29.16 -45.98 -29.14
CA ILE A 104 27.99 -45.13 -28.89
C ILE A 104 26.75 -45.99 -29.04
N GLU A 105 25.89 -45.97 -28.04
CA GLU A 105 24.59 -46.58 -28.09
C GLU A 105 23.49 -45.52 -28.18
N ILE A 106 22.48 -45.81 -29.01
CA ILE A 106 21.25 -45.05 -29.06
C ILE A 106 20.05 -45.93 -28.68
N GLN A 107 19.07 -45.34 -28.00
CA GLN A 107 17.86 -45.99 -27.52
C GLN A 107 16.61 -45.31 -28.05
N ASN A 108 15.63 -46.10 -28.47
CA ASN A 108 14.29 -45.60 -28.79
C ASN A 108 13.40 -45.59 -27.54
N LEU A 109 13.04 -44.39 -27.08
CA LEU A 109 12.18 -44.17 -25.92
C LEU A 109 10.70 -43.98 -26.29
N SER A 110 10.34 -44.17 -27.57
CA SER A 110 8.96 -44.06 -28.05
C SER A 110 8.20 -45.38 -27.98
N ALA A 111 6.87 -45.25 -28.01
CA ALA A 111 5.96 -46.39 -28.14
C ALA A 111 5.91 -46.98 -29.57
N ALA A 112 6.42 -46.27 -30.58
CA ALA A 112 6.51 -46.77 -31.96
C ALA A 112 7.95 -47.14 -32.34
N THR A 113 8.07 -48.00 -33.35
CA THR A 113 9.36 -48.37 -33.93
C THR A 113 10.02 -47.15 -34.58
N ALA A 114 11.32 -47.00 -34.37
CA ALA A 114 12.13 -45.92 -34.91
C ALA A 114 12.92 -46.37 -36.14
N ASP A 115 12.68 -45.78 -37.30
CA ASP A 115 13.61 -45.91 -38.42
C ASP A 115 14.58 -44.73 -38.41
N VAL A 116 15.84 -45.01 -38.09
CA VAL A 116 16.92 -44.00 -38.01
C VAL A 116 17.91 -44.16 -39.17
N SER A 117 17.51 -44.88 -40.23
CA SER A 117 18.32 -45.06 -41.43
C SER A 117 18.69 -43.70 -42.04
N GLY A 118 19.98 -43.49 -42.28
CA GLY A 118 20.47 -42.26 -42.92
C GLY A 118 20.64 -41.06 -42.00
N TRP A 119 20.28 -41.16 -40.71
CA TRP A 119 20.59 -40.17 -39.68
C TRP A 119 22.10 -40.06 -39.45
N TYR A 120 22.55 -39.08 -38.66
CA TYR A 120 23.98 -38.85 -38.42
C TYR A 120 24.35 -38.85 -36.94
N LEU A 121 25.45 -39.51 -36.61
CA LEU A 121 26.19 -39.32 -35.35
C LEU A 121 27.42 -38.44 -35.60
N THR A 122 27.74 -37.60 -34.63
CA THR A 122 28.94 -36.76 -34.63
C THR A 122 29.41 -36.47 -33.20
N ASP A 123 30.71 -36.27 -33.05
CA ASP A 123 31.40 -35.66 -31.89
C ASP A 123 31.47 -34.13 -31.98
N ASP A 124 31.26 -33.57 -33.18
CA ASP A 124 31.36 -32.13 -33.45
C ASP A 124 30.01 -31.59 -33.94
N PHE A 125 29.41 -30.75 -33.10
CA PHE A 125 28.13 -30.12 -33.38
C PHE A 125 28.15 -29.28 -34.67
N LEU A 126 29.25 -28.58 -34.95
CA LEU A 126 29.39 -27.72 -36.13
C LEU A 126 29.61 -28.52 -37.41
N THR A 127 29.93 -29.80 -37.27
CA THR A 127 30.07 -30.74 -38.39
C THR A 127 29.08 -31.91 -38.21
N PRO A 128 27.76 -31.67 -38.37
CA PRO A 128 26.71 -32.64 -38.03
C PRO A 128 26.73 -33.93 -38.87
N MET A 129 27.31 -33.90 -40.06
CA MET A 129 27.25 -34.99 -41.04
C MET A 129 28.53 -35.84 -41.06
N LYS A 130 28.94 -36.39 -39.90
CA LYS A 130 30.10 -37.31 -39.83
C LYS A 130 29.69 -38.74 -40.16
N TYR A 131 29.20 -39.50 -39.18
CA TYR A 131 28.84 -40.90 -39.40
C TYR A 131 27.37 -41.06 -39.77
N ARG A 132 27.11 -41.45 -41.02
CA ARG A 132 25.75 -41.74 -41.50
C ARG A 132 25.31 -43.15 -41.10
N LEU A 133 24.18 -43.25 -40.41
CA LEU A 133 23.62 -44.53 -39.95
C LEU A 133 23.23 -45.41 -41.16
N PRO A 134 23.61 -46.71 -41.18
CA PRO A 134 23.33 -47.60 -42.29
C PRO A 134 21.83 -47.79 -42.58
N ALA A 135 21.50 -48.10 -43.83
CA ALA A 135 20.14 -48.47 -44.20
C ALA A 135 19.65 -49.70 -43.41
N GLY A 136 18.40 -49.67 -42.95
CA GLY A 136 17.81 -50.72 -42.12
C GLY A 136 18.11 -50.57 -40.62
N SER A 137 18.65 -49.43 -40.19
CA SER A 137 18.85 -49.10 -38.78
C SER A 137 17.50 -48.80 -38.13
N VAL A 138 16.81 -49.85 -37.69
CA VAL A 138 15.45 -49.79 -37.13
C VAL A 138 15.49 -50.24 -35.66
N ILE A 139 14.92 -49.42 -34.76
CA ILE A 139 14.94 -49.63 -33.32
C ILE A 139 13.49 -49.87 -32.82
N PRO A 140 13.13 -51.05 -32.31
CA PRO A 140 11.79 -51.27 -31.74
C PRO A 140 11.56 -50.38 -30.51
N PRO A 141 10.31 -50.22 -30.05
CA PRO A 141 10.01 -49.51 -28.79
C PRO A 141 10.86 -50.04 -27.63
N GLY A 142 11.59 -49.15 -26.94
CA GLY A 142 12.50 -49.51 -25.85
C GLY A 142 13.80 -50.20 -26.29
N GLY A 143 14.02 -50.42 -27.59
CA GLY A 143 15.20 -51.09 -28.14
C GLY A 143 16.43 -50.18 -28.26
N PHE A 144 17.55 -50.80 -28.64
CA PHE A 144 18.87 -50.18 -28.69
C PHE A 144 19.60 -50.48 -30.00
N LEU A 145 20.48 -49.58 -30.44
CA LEU A 145 21.49 -49.83 -31.46
C LEU A 145 22.86 -49.38 -30.96
N VAL A 146 23.85 -50.27 -31.12
CA VAL A 146 25.24 -50.02 -30.70
C VAL A 146 26.10 -49.83 -31.95
N PHE A 147 26.79 -48.70 -32.01
CA PHE A 147 27.78 -48.41 -33.03
C PHE A 147 29.17 -48.45 -32.39
N ARG A 148 30.07 -49.25 -32.95
CA ARG A 148 31.46 -49.35 -32.51
C ARG A 148 32.37 -48.50 -33.39
N GLU A 149 33.55 -48.16 -32.88
CA GLU A 149 34.51 -47.29 -33.55
C GLU A 149 34.85 -47.76 -34.95
N ALA A 150 34.99 -49.07 -35.18
CA ALA A 150 35.23 -49.60 -36.51
C ALA A 150 34.17 -49.17 -37.56
N ALA A 151 32.94 -48.85 -37.12
CA ALA A 151 31.87 -48.37 -37.97
C ALA A 151 31.94 -46.85 -38.24
N PHE A 152 32.18 -46.04 -37.21
CA PHE A 152 32.17 -44.56 -37.32
C PHE A 152 33.56 -43.92 -37.47
N ASN A 153 34.62 -44.71 -37.35
CA ASN A 153 36.02 -44.33 -37.56
C ASN A 153 36.79 -45.29 -38.51
N PRO A 154 36.21 -45.76 -39.63
CA PRO A 154 36.85 -46.81 -40.44
C PRO A 154 38.15 -46.34 -41.10
N LYS A 155 38.33 -45.02 -41.26
CA LYS A 155 39.53 -44.35 -41.75
C LYS A 155 39.74 -43.06 -40.96
N PRO A 156 40.58 -43.08 -39.91
CA PRO A 156 40.84 -41.90 -39.10
C PRO A 156 41.26 -40.69 -39.94
N SER A 157 40.82 -39.50 -39.53
CA SER A 157 41.13 -38.20 -40.18
C SER A 157 40.56 -37.99 -41.60
N VAL A 158 39.61 -38.82 -42.05
CA VAL A 158 38.86 -38.61 -43.30
C VAL A 158 37.51 -37.94 -42.99
N PRO A 159 37.02 -36.99 -43.83
CA PRO A 159 35.68 -36.44 -43.66
C PRO A 159 34.62 -37.54 -43.55
N GLY A 160 33.80 -37.49 -42.50
CA GLY A 160 32.81 -38.53 -42.20
C GLY A 160 33.21 -39.53 -41.10
N ALA A 161 34.47 -39.53 -40.69
CA ALA A 161 34.97 -40.35 -39.58
C ALA A 161 35.25 -39.49 -38.33
N PHE A 162 35.06 -40.08 -37.14
CA PHE A 162 35.48 -39.48 -35.88
C PHE A 162 35.88 -40.55 -34.86
N ALA A 163 36.65 -40.18 -33.84
CA ALA A 163 37.00 -41.04 -32.71
C ALA A 163 36.47 -40.40 -31.44
N LEU A 164 36.20 -41.19 -30.39
CA LEU A 164 35.81 -40.60 -29.13
C LEU A 164 37.03 -40.29 -28.25
N SER A 165 37.00 -39.14 -27.59
CA SER A 165 38.09 -38.73 -26.70
C SER A 165 37.91 -39.31 -25.30
N ALA A 166 38.88 -40.09 -24.83
CA ALA A 166 38.95 -40.54 -23.44
C ALA A 166 39.11 -39.37 -22.44
N SER A 167 39.54 -38.19 -22.91
CA SER A 167 39.65 -36.95 -22.11
C SER A 167 38.31 -36.23 -21.93
N GLY A 168 37.25 -36.70 -22.59
CA GLY A 168 35.92 -36.09 -22.58
C GLY A 168 35.67 -35.16 -23.77
N GLU A 169 34.40 -35.08 -24.18
CA GLU A 169 33.89 -34.30 -25.31
C GLU A 169 32.34 -34.36 -25.34
N SER A 170 31.71 -34.40 -26.51
CA SER A 170 30.25 -34.58 -26.64
C SER A 170 29.92 -35.51 -27.80
N ALA A 171 28.75 -36.14 -27.74
CA ALA A 171 28.19 -36.89 -28.87
C ALA A 171 26.79 -36.37 -29.19
N TYR A 172 26.48 -36.30 -30.48
CA TYR A 172 25.23 -35.74 -31.00
C TYR A 172 24.62 -36.66 -32.07
N LEU A 173 23.29 -36.66 -32.11
CA LEU A 173 22.46 -37.37 -33.06
C LEU A 173 21.60 -36.35 -33.83
N PHE A 174 21.66 -36.43 -35.16
CA PHE A 174 20.87 -35.59 -36.07
C PHE A 174 20.01 -36.46 -36.99
N ALA A 175 18.76 -36.05 -37.18
CA ALA A 175 17.86 -36.66 -38.14
C ALA A 175 18.16 -36.15 -39.55
N ALA A 176 17.93 -37.01 -40.54
CA ALA A 176 18.04 -36.66 -41.94
C ALA A 176 16.95 -37.34 -42.78
N ASP A 177 16.62 -36.75 -43.92
CA ASP A 177 15.73 -37.35 -44.91
C ASP A 177 16.42 -38.47 -45.71
N ALA A 178 15.65 -39.14 -46.58
CA ALA A 178 16.17 -40.22 -47.42
C ALA A 178 17.32 -39.78 -48.36
N ALA A 179 17.37 -38.50 -48.73
CA ALA A 179 18.43 -37.90 -49.54
C ALA A 179 19.68 -37.50 -48.71
N GLY A 180 19.62 -37.61 -47.38
CA GLY A 180 20.70 -37.27 -46.47
C GLY A 180 20.73 -35.79 -46.07
N ASN A 181 19.71 -35.01 -46.39
CA ASN A 181 19.60 -33.64 -45.90
C ASN A 181 19.17 -33.65 -44.44
N LEU A 182 19.80 -32.83 -43.59
CA LEU A 182 19.44 -32.73 -42.18
C LEU A 182 18.02 -32.20 -42.02
N THR A 183 17.24 -32.87 -41.19
CA THR A 183 15.87 -32.48 -40.83
C THR A 183 15.77 -31.96 -39.39
N GLY A 184 16.85 -32.06 -38.61
CA GLY A 184 16.94 -31.43 -37.29
C GLY A 184 17.88 -32.15 -36.33
N TYR A 185 18.21 -31.46 -35.23
CA TYR A 185 18.84 -32.04 -34.05
C TYR A 185 17.88 -32.98 -33.33
N VAL A 186 18.37 -34.13 -32.84
CA VAL A 186 17.56 -35.13 -32.12
C VAL A 186 17.95 -35.17 -30.65
N HIS A 187 19.21 -35.44 -30.36
CA HIS A 187 19.73 -35.59 -29.00
C HIS A 187 21.25 -35.39 -28.98
N GLY A 188 21.80 -35.07 -27.83
CA GLY A 188 23.24 -35.03 -27.65
C GLY A 188 23.59 -34.80 -26.20
N THR A 189 24.76 -35.27 -25.80
CA THR A 189 25.23 -35.22 -24.43
C THR A 189 26.72 -34.96 -24.37
N PRO A 190 27.18 -34.05 -23.50
CA PRO A 190 28.58 -34.01 -23.11
C PRO A 190 28.92 -35.21 -22.23
N PHE A 191 30.19 -35.58 -22.20
CA PHE A 191 30.76 -36.52 -21.24
C PHE A 191 32.19 -36.10 -20.88
N GLY A 192 32.58 -36.33 -19.63
CA GLY A 192 33.90 -35.95 -19.13
C GLY A 192 34.98 -36.99 -19.45
N ALA A 193 36.18 -36.77 -18.92
CA ALA A 193 37.24 -37.77 -19.01
C ALA A 193 36.80 -39.10 -18.39
N SER A 194 37.08 -40.20 -19.09
CA SER A 194 36.72 -41.54 -18.66
C SER A 194 37.93 -42.34 -18.15
N ALA A 195 37.72 -43.08 -17.07
CA ALA A 195 38.66 -44.11 -16.65
C ALA A 195 38.55 -45.36 -17.56
N PRO A 196 39.62 -46.14 -17.75
CA PRO A 196 39.58 -47.32 -18.60
C PRO A 196 38.44 -48.29 -18.21
N GLY A 197 37.58 -48.61 -19.17
CA GLY A 197 36.44 -49.52 -19.03
C GLY A 197 35.16 -48.91 -18.44
N ILE A 198 35.18 -47.63 -18.05
CA ILE A 198 34.02 -46.95 -17.46
C ILE A 198 33.19 -46.28 -18.57
N PRO A 199 31.95 -46.70 -18.83
CA PRO A 199 31.07 -45.98 -19.74
C PRO A 199 30.45 -44.76 -19.06
N PHE A 200 29.96 -43.83 -19.86
CA PHE A 200 28.94 -42.88 -19.44
C PHE A 200 27.57 -43.38 -19.89
N ALA A 201 26.61 -43.35 -18.98
CA ALA A 201 25.26 -43.85 -19.22
C ALA A 201 24.21 -42.79 -18.87
N ARG A 202 23.12 -42.81 -19.64
CA ARG A 202 21.93 -42.00 -19.40
C ARG A 202 21.20 -42.48 -18.16
N VAL A 203 20.94 -41.54 -17.25
CA VAL A 203 20.16 -41.70 -16.02
C VAL A 203 19.08 -40.62 -15.98
N VAL A 204 17.95 -40.90 -15.34
CA VAL A 204 16.88 -39.93 -15.11
C VAL A 204 16.78 -39.68 -13.61
N THR A 205 16.83 -38.41 -13.18
CA THR A 205 16.74 -38.03 -11.76
C THR A 205 15.31 -38.13 -11.24
N SER A 206 15.13 -37.94 -9.92
CA SER A 206 13.80 -37.87 -9.27
C SER A 206 12.85 -36.85 -9.90
N GLN A 207 13.37 -35.85 -10.60
CA GLN A 207 12.61 -34.76 -11.24
C GLN A 207 12.33 -35.01 -12.73
N GLY A 208 12.65 -36.20 -13.23
CA GLY A 208 12.52 -36.51 -14.67
C GLY A 208 13.64 -35.91 -15.53
N LEU A 209 14.66 -35.31 -14.91
CA LEU A 209 15.79 -34.70 -15.60
C LEU A 209 16.75 -35.75 -16.10
N GLU A 210 17.21 -35.61 -17.33
CA GLU A 210 18.24 -36.47 -17.88
C GLU A 210 19.63 -36.04 -17.41
N ARG A 211 20.44 -37.03 -17.02
CA ARG A 211 21.85 -36.88 -16.66
C ARG A 211 22.65 -37.96 -17.38
N PHE A 212 23.87 -37.62 -17.77
CA PHE A 212 24.78 -38.54 -18.41
C PHE A 212 26.02 -38.66 -17.54
N VAL A 213 26.15 -39.79 -16.86
CA VAL A 213 27.11 -39.95 -15.75
C VAL A 213 27.94 -41.21 -15.93
N PRO A 214 29.16 -41.27 -15.39
CA PRO A 214 29.93 -42.50 -15.36
C PRO A 214 29.11 -43.64 -14.72
N ALA A 215 29.16 -44.84 -15.28
CA ALA A 215 28.51 -46.04 -14.73
C ALA A 215 29.53 -47.14 -14.45
N LEU A 216 29.25 -48.01 -13.48
CA LEU A 216 30.25 -48.98 -13.00
C LEU A 216 30.68 -50.02 -14.03
N PHE A 217 29.84 -50.32 -15.02
CA PHE A 217 30.10 -51.28 -16.09
C PHE A 217 29.20 -51.01 -17.29
N THR A 218 29.54 -51.57 -18.45
CA THR A 218 28.82 -51.38 -19.71
C THR A 218 27.52 -52.18 -19.78
N THR A 219 26.52 -51.60 -20.44
CA THR A 219 25.19 -52.20 -20.67
C THR A 219 24.76 -52.22 -22.13
N LEU A 220 25.71 -52.01 -23.05
CA LEU A 220 25.51 -52.03 -24.50
C LEU A 220 24.62 -53.20 -24.98
N GLY A 221 23.59 -52.86 -25.75
CA GLY A 221 22.52 -53.70 -26.27
C GLY A 221 21.33 -53.89 -25.32
N SER A 222 21.32 -53.25 -24.15
CA SER A 222 20.33 -53.48 -23.10
C SER A 222 20.02 -52.22 -22.30
N SER A 223 19.03 -52.29 -21.40
CA SER A 223 18.71 -51.15 -20.55
C SER A 223 19.85 -50.81 -19.59
N ASN A 224 20.09 -49.51 -19.39
CA ASN A 224 21.08 -48.97 -18.45
C ASN A 224 20.76 -49.33 -17.00
N THR A 225 21.04 -50.56 -16.59
CA THR A 225 20.88 -51.03 -15.20
C THR A 225 22.16 -50.87 -14.37
N ALA A 226 23.27 -50.46 -14.99
CA ALA A 226 24.51 -50.19 -14.28
C ALA A 226 24.34 -48.99 -13.33
N PRO A 227 24.67 -49.11 -12.03
CA PRO A 227 24.63 -47.97 -11.13
C PRO A 227 25.64 -46.89 -11.56
N PRO A 228 25.33 -45.60 -11.31
CA PRO A 228 26.31 -44.53 -11.44
C PRO A 228 27.59 -44.85 -10.65
N ALA A 229 28.76 -44.64 -11.27
CA ALA A 229 30.07 -44.84 -10.66
C ALA A 229 30.44 -43.65 -9.78
N ILE A 230 29.70 -43.48 -8.68
CA ILE A 230 29.90 -42.41 -7.70
C ILE A 230 30.97 -42.80 -6.66
N GLY A 231 31.84 -41.86 -6.33
CA GLY A 231 32.92 -42.04 -5.35
C GLY A 231 34.24 -42.49 -5.98
N PRO A 232 35.25 -42.91 -5.18
CA PRO A 232 35.17 -43.29 -3.76
C PRO A 232 35.01 -42.14 -2.76
N VAL A 233 35.32 -40.90 -3.15
CA VAL A 233 35.06 -39.70 -2.34
C VAL A 233 33.85 -38.98 -2.91
N VAL A 234 32.95 -38.58 -2.03
CA VAL A 234 31.69 -37.94 -2.41
C VAL A 234 31.49 -36.64 -1.65
N ILE A 235 30.74 -35.71 -2.21
CA ILE A 235 30.28 -34.51 -1.53
C ILE A 235 29.12 -34.93 -0.61
N SER A 236 29.29 -34.77 0.69
CA SER A 236 28.32 -35.20 1.71
C SER A 236 27.54 -34.03 2.31
N GLU A 237 28.15 -32.85 2.41
CA GLU A 237 27.51 -31.66 2.96
C GLU A 237 28.01 -30.38 2.27
N ILE A 238 27.09 -29.44 2.02
CA ILE A 238 27.38 -28.12 1.45
C ILE A 238 26.67 -27.07 2.30
N HIS A 239 27.43 -26.16 2.92
CA HIS A 239 26.87 -25.05 3.67
C HIS A 239 27.13 -23.75 2.90
N TYR A 240 26.18 -23.42 2.02
CA TYR A 240 26.16 -22.18 1.25
C TYR A 240 25.28 -21.13 1.97
N HIS A 241 25.48 -19.85 1.65
CA HIS A 241 24.74 -18.72 2.25
C HIS A 241 24.41 -18.83 3.77
N PRO A 242 25.42 -18.97 4.66
CA PRO A 242 25.19 -19.15 6.08
C PRO A 242 24.46 -17.94 6.70
N ALA A 243 23.50 -18.21 7.59
CA ALA A 243 22.73 -17.18 8.32
C ALA A 243 23.65 -16.12 8.95
N PRO A 244 23.31 -14.82 8.95
CA PRO A 244 24.20 -13.74 9.37
C PRO A 244 24.93 -13.99 10.70
N ALA A 245 26.25 -13.76 10.72
CA ALA A 245 27.09 -13.99 11.90
C ALA A 245 26.98 -12.85 12.92
N ALA A 246 27.59 -13.05 14.09
CA ALA A 246 27.97 -11.95 14.96
C ALA A 246 28.81 -10.91 14.18
N PRO A 247 28.68 -9.60 14.50
CA PRO A 247 29.40 -8.55 13.79
C PRO A 247 30.91 -8.81 13.71
N GLY A 248 31.47 -8.78 12.49
CA GLY A 248 32.91 -8.91 12.25
C GLY A 248 33.40 -10.31 11.83
N VAL A 249 32.54 -11.33 11.78
CA VAL A 249 32.89 -12.64 11.19
C VAL A 249 32.51 -12.64 9.70
N PRO A 250 33.48 -12.79 8.76
CA PRO A 250 33.16 -12.89 7.34
C PRO A 250 32.26 -14.09 7.04
N SER A 251 31.23 -13.91 6.21
CA SER A 251 30.31 -15.00 5.82
C SER A 251 31.04 -16.17 5.16
N LEU A 252 32.09 -15.89 4.38
CA LEU A 252 32.95 -16.88 3.72
C LEU A 252 33.60 -17.85 4.72
N ASN A 253 33.88 -17.40 5.96
CA ASN A 253 34.53 -18.24 6.97
C ASN A 253 33.61 -19.34 7.52
N ARG A 254 32.31 -19.30 7.18
CA ARG A 254 31.32 -20.31 7.58
C ARG A 254 30.78 -21.10 6.40
N GLN A 255 31.21 -20.79 5.18
CA GLN A 255 30.97 -21.62 4.02
C GLN A 255 31.95 -22.79 4.00
N PHE A 256 31.44 -23.99 3.74
CA PHE A 256 32.28 -25.18 3.64
C PHE A 256 31.68 -26.24 2.71
N VAL A 257 32.55 -27.12 2.21
CA VAL A 257 32.20 -28.33 1.48
C VAL A 257 32.77 -29.52 2.24
N GLU A 258 31.92 -30.45 2.63
CA GLU A 258 32.34 -31.70 3.25
C GLU A 258 32.49 -32.81 2.22
N LEU A 259 33.59 -33.55 2.31
CA LEU A 259 33.85 -34.73 1.51
C LEU A 259 34.00 -35.96 2.39
N ALA A 260 33.35 -37.06 2.01
CA ALA A 260 33.42 -38.34 2.71
C ALA A 260 34.09 -39.42 1.85
N ASN A 261 35.08 -40.12 2.40
CA ASN A 261 35.64 -41.32 1.79
C ASN A 261 34.79 -42.55 2.11
N LEU A 262 34.15 -43.13 1.10
CA LEU A 262 33.25 -44.27 1.26
C LEU A 262 33.93 -45.63 1.08
N GLN A 263 35.20 -45.66 0.72
CA GLN A 263 35.92 -46.90 0.39
C GLN A 263 37.18 -47.09 1.25
N GLY A 264 38.16 -47.86 0.77
CA GLY A 264 39.40 -48.16 1.47
C GLY A 264 40.33 -46.94 1.65
N THR A 265 41.55 -47.20 2.13
CA THR A 265 42.60 -46.19 2.19
C THR A 265 42.89 -45.60 0.81
N LEU A 266 42.80 -44.28 0.68
CA LEU A 266 42.76 -43.61 -0.61
C LEU A 266 43.72 -42.41 -0.66
N PRO A 267 44.76 -42.42 -1.50
CA PRO A 267 45.57 -41.24 -1.75
C PRO A 267 44.78 -40.22 -2.59
N LEU A 268 44.75 -38.96 -2.15
CA LEU A 268 44.20 -37.83 -2.93
C LEU A 268 45.21 -37.29 -3.95
N TYR A 269 45.97 -38.19 -4.56
CA TYR A 269 46.94 -37.94 -5.62
C TYR A 269 47.16 -39.21 -6.45
N ASP A 270 47.72 -39.06 -7.65
CA ASP A 270 48.15 -40.21 -8.46
C ASP A 270 49.41 -40.85 -7.86
N PRO A 271 49.41 -42.12 -7.44
CA PRO A 271 50.60 -42.77 -6.87
C PRO A 271 51.80 -42.86 -7.82
N GLY A 272 51.56 -42.92 -9.14
CA GLY A 272 52.59 -42.91 -10.18
C GLY A 272 53.07 -41.51 -10.56
N ALA A 273 52.30 -40.47 -10.24
CA ALA A 273 52.65 -39.07 -10.44
C ALA A 273 52.15 -38.18 -9.28
N PRO A 274 52.80 -38.20 -8.09
CA PRO A 274 52.24 -37.60 -6.87
C PRO A 274 52.04 -36.08 -6.87
N THR A 275 52.58 -35.36 -7.85
CA THR A 275 52.30 -33.93 -8.08
C THR A 275 50.92 -33.69 -8.69
N ASN A 276 50.31 -34.73 -9.27
CA ASN A 276 48.95 -34.69 -9.78
C ASN A 276 48.02 -35.07 -8.64
N THR A 277 47.37 -34.06 -8.06
CA THR A 277 46.50 -34.23 -6.90
C THR A 277 45.04 -34.18 -7.31
N TRP A 278 44.16 -34.70 -6.45
CA TRP A 278 42.71 -34.57 -6.62
C TRP A 278 42.29 -33.12 -6.48
N ARG A 279 41.09 -32.80 -6.97
CA ARG A 279 40.63 -31.42 -6.99
C ARG A 279 39.12 -31.28 -6.85
N LEU A 280 38.72 -30.19 -6.20
CA LEU A 280 37.37 -29.64 -6.19
C LEU A 280 37.30 -28.48 -7.18
N ARG A 281 36.21 -28.39 -7.94
CA ARG A 281 35.99 -27.40 -9.00
C ARG A 281 34.51 -27.02 -9.06
N GLY A 282 34.23 -25.88 -9.70
CA GLY A 282 32.89 -25.31 -9.86
C GLY A 282 32.85 -23.90 -9.29
N ASP A 283 31.95 -23.66 -8.35
CA ASP A 283 31.86 -22.41 -7.58
C ASP A 283 33.12 -22.14 -6.75
N VAL A 284 33.72 -23.23 -6.25
CA VAL A 284 34.97 -23.17 -5.51
C VAL A 284 36.02 -24.08 -6.14
N ASP A 285 37.26 -23.56 -6.19
CA ASP A 285 38.42 -24.27 -6.70
C ASP A 285 39.39 -24.60 -5.57
N PHE A 286 39.69 -25.88 -5.40
CA PHE A 286 40.69 -26.36 -4.46
C PHE A 286 41.47 -27.55 -5.02
N ASP A 287 42.79 -27.49 -4.92
CA ASP A 287 43.69 -28.60 -5.27
C ASP A 287 44.19 -29.22 -3.96
N PHE A 288 43.99 -30.53 -3.78
CA PHE A 288 44.44 -31.20 -2.57
C PHE A 288 45.97 -31.19 -2.48
N PRO A 289 46.56 -31.06 -1.29
CA PRO A 289 48.00 -31.18 -1.13
C PRO A 289 48.53 -32.55 -1.54
N THR A 290 49.81 -32.60 -1.91
CA THR A 290 50.50 -33.87 -2.16
C THR A 290 50.60 -34.69 -0.87
N ASN A 291 50.69 -36.02 -0.99
CA ASN A 291 50.82 -36.95 0.14
C ASN A 291 49.62 -37.02 1.11
N VAL A 292 48.47 -36.45 0.74
CA VAL A 292 47.23 -36.64 1.50
C VAL A 292 46.66 -38.03 1.23
N VAL A 293 46.45 -38.80 2.30
CA VAL A 293 45.79 -40.11 2.25
C VAL A 293 44.59 -40.07 3.19
N LEU A 294 43.40 -40.41 2.67
CA LEU A 294 42.19 -40.58 3.46
C LEU A 294 42.09 -42.02 3.95
N GLN A 295 41.68 -42.20 5.21
CA GLN A 295 41.34 -43.50 5.77
C GLN A 295 39.90 -43.90 5.41
N PRO A 296 39.55 -45.20 5.51
CA PRO A 296 38.17 -45.64 5.26
C PRO A 296 37.17 -44.93 6.18
N GLY A 297 36.11 -44.36 5.61
CA GLY A 297 35.09 -43.63 6.36
C GLY A 297 35.53 -42.25 6.86
N GLU A 298 36.73 -41.79 6.51
CA GLU A 298 37.20 -40.47 6.92
C GLU A 298 36.43 -39.35 6.21
N VAL A 299 36.07 -38.33 6.99
CA VAL A 299 35.40 -37.10 6.53
C VAL A 299 36.37 -35.93 6.66
N VAL A 300 36.40 -35.08 5.64
CA VAL A 300 37.23 -33.88 5.60
C VAL A 300 36.39 -32.68 5.18
N VAL A 301 36.77 -31.50 5.65
CA VAL A 301 36.01 -30.26 5.40
C VAL A 301 36.90 -29.27 4.67
N VAL A 302 36.44 -28.77 3.53
CA VAL A 302 37.13 -27.75 2.72
C VAL A 302 36.51 -26.39 3.00
N VAL A 303 37.31 -25.40 3.38
CA VAL A 303 36.88 -24.08 3.91
C VAL A 303 37.49 -22.91 3.12
N GLY A 304 36.87 -21.73 3.24
CA GLY A 304 37.26 -20.53 2.48
C GLY A 304 38.43 -19.73 3.05
N PHE A 305 39.05 -20.19 4.14
CA PHE A 305 40.22 -19.57 4.79
C PHE A 305 41.37 -20.58 4.89
N ASP A 306 42.60 -20.13 5.14
CA ASP A 306 43.74 -21.04 5.36
C ASP A 306 43.69 -21.57 6.80
N PRO A 307 43.34 -22.85 7.05
CA PRO A 307 43.18 -23.35 8.42
C PRO A 307 44.51 -23.45 9.19
N VAL A 308 45.65 -23.42 8.50
CA VAL A 308 46.99 -23.46 9.12
C VAL A 308 47.44 -22.04 9.48
N ALA A 309 47.30 -21.09 8.56
CA ALA A 309 47.68 -19.70 8.81
C ALA A 309 46.67 -18.97 9.71
N GLU A 310 45.39 -19.36 9.66
CA GLU A 310 44.27 -18.74 10.37
C GLU A 310 43.65 -19.70 11.41
N ALA A 311 44.48 -20.28 12.27
CA ALA A 311 44.05 -21.27 13.26
C ALA A 311 42.87 -20.83 14.16
N ASN A 312 42.75 -19.53 14.45
CA ASN A 312 41.61 -18.99 15.20
C ASN A 312 40.28 -19.09 14.43
N SER A 313 40.30 -18.87 13.11
CA SER A 313 39.13 -19.06 12.24
C SER A 313 38.71 -20.53 12.22
N GLY A 314 39.69 -21.45 12.17
CA GLY A 314 39.47 -22.89 12.29
C GLY A 314 38.83 -23.28 13.62
N ALA A 315 39.40 -22.82 14.75
CA ALA A 315 38.85 -23.10 16.07
C ALA A 315 37.45 -22.52 16.28
N ALA A 316 37.17 -21.33 15.73
CA ALA A 316 35.85 -20.71 15.79
C ALA A 316 34.81 -21.53 15.01
N LEU A 317 35.15 -21.98 13.79
CA LEU A 317 34.28 -22.84 12.98
C LEU A 317 33.99 -24.17 13.70
N GLN A 318 35.03 -24.79 14.26
CA GLN A 318 34.89 -26.03 15.01
C GLN A 318 33.99 -25.87 16.25
N ALA A 319 34.11 -24.74 16.96
CA ALA A 319 33.26 -24.44 18.11
C ALA A 319 31.81 -24.13 17.70
N GLU A 320 31.59 -23.42 16.59
CA GLU A 320 30.25 -23.05 16.10
C GLU A 320 29.44 -24.27 15.68
N PHE A 321 30.04 -25.18 14.91
CA PHE A 321 29.36 -26.34 14.35
C PHE A 321 29.64 -27.66 15.07
N GLY A 322 30.39 -27.63 16.18
CA GLY A 322 30.72 -28.82 16.95
C GLY A 322 31.59 -29.83 16.18
N ILE A 323 32.42 -29.36 15.24
CA ILE A 323 33.28 -30.22 14.41
C ILE A 323 34.30 -30.94 15.32
N PRO A 324 34.43 -32.28 15.24
CA PRO A 324 35.44 -33.01 15.99
C PRO A 324 36.84 -32.43 15.78
N PRO A 325 37.64 -32.22 16.84
CA PRO A 325 39.01 -31.67 16.70
C PRO A 325 39.94 -32.52 15.82
N SER A 326 39.61 -33.80 15.61
CA SER A 326 40.33 -34.71 14.72
C SER A 326 39.99 -34.55 13.24
N THR A 327 38.91 -33.83 12.90
CA THR A 327 38.49 -33.61 11.51
C THR A 327 39.50 -32.71 10.81
N ARG A 328 40.04 -33.16 9.68
CA ARG A 328 40.99 -32.38 8.90
C ARG A 328 40.26 -31.28 8.11
N LEU A 329 40.71 -30.05 8.32
CA LEU A 329 40.30 -28.89 7.55
C LEU A 329 41.30 -28.63 6.41
N PHE A 330 40.79 -28.41 5.20
CA PHE A 330 41.57 -28.03 4.03
C PHE A 330 41.12 -26.65 3.55
N GLY A 331 42.05 -25.79 3.14
CA GLY A 331 41.73 -24.47 2.63
C GLY A 331 42.98 -23.63 2.37
N PRO A 332 42.82 -22.39 1.87
CA PRO A 332 41.55 -21.82 1.44
C PRO A 332 41.15 -22.36 0.06
N PHE A 333 39.87 -22.69 -0.12
CA PHE A 333 39.34 -22.76 -1.48
C PHE A 333 39.28 -21.36 -2.09
N ARG A 334 39.39 -21.27 -3.42
CA ARG A 334 39.20 -20.01 -4.17
C ARG A 334 37.77 -19.93 -4.70
N GLY A 335 37.18 -18.74 -4.74
CA GLY A 335 35.77 -18.56 -5.10
C GLY A 335 34.86 -18.52 -3.87
N SER A 336 33.56 -18.74 -4.08
CA SER A 336 32.56 -18.78 -3.02
C SER A 336 31.39 -19.64 -3.46
N LEU A 337 30.75 -20.33 -2.53
CA LEU A 337 29.52 -21.05 -2.81
C LEU A 337 28.42 -20.04 -3.15
N GLY A 338 27.77 -20.21 -4.30
CA GLY A 338 26.71 -19.35 -4.78
C GLY A 338 25.48 -19.37 -3.85
N ASN A 339 24.94 -18.20 -3.55
CA ASN A 339 23.77 -18.11 -2.66
C ASN A 339 22.48 -18.53 -3.39
N GLY A 340 22.32 -18.21 -4.68
CA GLY A 340 21.15 -18.59 -5.48
C GLY A 340 21.30 -19.92 -6.22
N GLY A 341 22.06 -20.86 -5.63
CA GLY A 341 22.52 -22.08 -6.29
C GLY A 341 23.95 -22.01 -6.82
N GLY A 342 24.45 -23.17 -7.24
CA GLY A 342 25.87 -23.35 -7.54
C GLY A 342 26.22 -24.73 -8.08
N SER A 343 27.49 -24.92 -8.47
CA SER A 343 27.99 -26.22 -8.94
C SER A 343 29.28 -26.63 -8.25
N LEU A 344 29.40 -27.91 -7.92
CA LEU A 344 30.61 -28.50 -7.36
C LEU A 344 30.86 -29.87 -7.98
N HIS A 345 32.12 -30.18 -8.25
CA HIS A 345 32.52 -31.53 -8.64
C HIS A 345 33.89 -31.88 -8.07
N VAL A 346 33.98 -33.08 -7.51
CA VAL A 346 35.24 -33.68 -7.06
C VAL A 346 35.77 -34.59 -8.16
N SER A 347 37.04 -34.40 -8.51
CA SER A 347 37.69 -35.15 -9.58
C SER A 347 39.07 -35.63 -9.18
N ARG A 348 39.46 -36.78 -9.72
CA ARG A 348 40.79 -37.36 -9.56
C ARG A 348 41.58 -37.27 -10.87
N PRO A 349 42.91 -37.14 -10.80
CA PRO A 349 43.75 -37.23 -12.00
C PRO A 349 43.71 -38.65 -12.57
N ASN A 350 43.66 -38.73 -13.90
CA ASN A 350 44.03 -39.92 -14.65
C ASN A 350 45.57 -40.00 -14.77
N PRO A 351 46.12 -41.19 -15.07
CA PRO A 351 47.53 -41.31 -15.40
C PRO A 351 47.91 -40.34 -16.53
N PRO A 352 49.04 -39.61 -16.41
CA PRO A 352 49.40 -38.56 -17.36
C PRO A 352 49.58 -39.10 -18.79
N GLY A 353 48.92 -38.47 -19.75
CA GLY A 353 49.10 -38.71 -21.19
C GLY A 353 50.06 -37.71 -21.84
N LEU A 354 50.21 -37.76 -23.17
CA LEU A 354 51.08 -36.84 -23.93
C LEU A 354 50.59 -35.38 -23.93
N ALA A 355 49.31 -35.13 -23.62
CA ALA A 355 48.66 -33.82 -23.65
C ALA A 355 48.47 -33.17 -22.26
N GLY A 356 48.88 -33.85 -21.18
CA GLY A 356 48.67 -33.39 -19.80
C GLY A 356 47.95 -34.42 -18.93
N VAL A 357 47.33 -33.94 -17.85
CA VAL A 357 46.61 -34.77 -16.85
C VAL A 357 45.12 -34.50 -17.00
N ASP A 358 44.39 -35.51 -17.47
CA ASP A 358 42.93 -35.47 -17.49
C ASP A 358 42.36 -35.76 -16.10
N TYR A 359 41.15 -35.30 -15.85
CA TYR A 359 40.52 -35.45 -14.54
C TYR A 359 39.15 -36.08 -14.67
N VAL A 360 38.99 -37.23 -14.02
CA VAL A 360 37.73 -37.98 -13.97
C VAL A 360 36.88 -37.44 -12.83
N VAL A 361 35.68 -36.97 -13.15
CA VAL A 361 34.68 -36.57 -12.16
C VAL A 361 34.16 -37.81 -11.45
N LEU A 362 34.18 -37.78 -10.12
CA LEU A 362 33.75 -38.89 -9.27
C LEU A 362 32.40 -38.64 -8.64
N ASP A 363 32.08 -37.36 -8.43
CA ASP A 363 30.81 -36.91 -7.89
C ASP A 363 30.62 -35.44 -8.24
N SER A 364 29.39 -35.06 -8.52
CA SER A 364 28.99 -33.72 -8.92
C SER A 364 27.63 -33.36 -8.35
N VAL A 365 27.45 -32.08 -8.08
CA VAL A 365 26.22 -31.49 -7.58
C VAL A 365 26.05 -30.08 -8.13
N THR A 366 24.94 -29.85 -8.80
CA THR A 366 24.47 -28.55 -9.26
C THR A 366 23.23 -28.21 -8.45
N TYR A 367 23.41 -27.50 -7.33
CA TYR A 367 22.38 -27.20 -6.35
C TYR A 367 21.70 -25.85 -6.64
N ASP A 368 20.52 -25.64 -6.07
CA ASP A 368 19.72 -24.42 -6.18
C ASP A 368 19.08 -24.08 -4.82
N ASP A 369 18.57 -22.85 -4.67
CA ASP A 369 17.85 -22.36 -3.47
C ASP A 369 16.32 -22.42 -3.63
N VAL A 370 15.85 -22.93 -4.78
CA VAL A 370 14.43 -23.08 -5.11
C VAL A 370 14.02 -24.55 -5.25
N ASP A 371 12.72 -24.81 -5.11
CA ASP A 371 12.13 -26.12 -5.40
C ASP A 371 12.54 -26.58 -6.82
N PRO A 372 12.95 -27.85 -7.02
CA PRO A 372 12.83 -28.99 -6.10
C PRO A 372 14.01 -29.20 -5.14
N TRP A 373 14.96 -28.27 -5.08
CA TRP A 373 16.02 -28.31 -4.07
C TRP A 373 15.47 -27.89 -2.70
N PRO A 374 16.08 -28.37 -1.59
CA PRO A 374 15.69 -27.93 -0.25
C PRO A 374 15.91 -26.41 -0.07
N THR A 375 14.85 -25.61 -0.14
CA THR A 375 14.93 -24.14 -0.11
C THR A 375 15.34 -23.55 1.23
N LEU A 376 15.21 -24.32 2.31
CA LEU A 376 15.51 -23.87 3.69
C LEU A 376 17.02 -23.90 4.01
N THR A 377 17.88 -24.18 3.02
CA THR A 377 19.34 -24.07 3.14
C THR A 377 19.88 -22.69 2.79
N ASP A 378 19.06 -21.79 2.25
CA ASP A 378 19.48 -20.45 1.87
C ASP A 378 19.20 -19.43 2.99
N GLY A 379 20.25 -18.88 3.62
CA GLY A 379 20.12 -17.79 4.59
C GLY A 379 19.53 -18.15 5.97
N ASP A 380 18.92 -19.33 6.10
CA ASP A 380 18.27 -19.81 7.33
C ASP A 380 19.17 -20.71 8.21
N GLY A 381 20.43 -20.90 7.81
CA GLY A 381 21.47 -21.58 8.59
C GLY A 381 21.47 -23.11 8.52
N ALA A 382 20.61 -23.71 7.69
CA ALA A 382 20.71 -25.14 7.37
C ALA A 382 21.77 -25.38 6.28
N SER A 383 22.36 -26.58 6.24
CA SER A 383 23.21 -27.04 5.13
C SER A 383 22.48 -28.05 4.27
N LEU A 384 22.92 -28.18 3.00
CA LEU A 384 22.53 -29.31 2.15
C LEU A 384 23.31 -30.54 2.60
N GLN A 385 22.59 -31.55 3.07
CA GLN A 385 23.17 -32.84 3.45
C GLN A 385 22.67 -33.95 2.56
N ARG A 386 23.59 -34.82 2.16
CA ARG A 386 23.28 -35.93 1.28
C ARG A 386 22.61 -37.05 2.05
N ARG A 387 21.37 -37.37 1.67
CA ARG A 387 20.55 -38.43 2.29
C ARG A 387 21.19 -39.80 2.15
N ARG A 388 21.77 -40.09 0.99
CA ARG A 388 22.42 -41.36 0.65
C ARG A 388 23.78 -41.10 0.02
N PRO A 389 24.90 -41.54 0.64
CA PRO A 389 26.24 -41.24 0.14
C PRO A 389 26.52 -41.67 -1.31
N VAL A 390 25.84 -42.71 -1.81
CA VAL A 390 25.98 -43.23 -3.18
C VAL A 390 24.85 -42.81 -4.13
N GLY A 391 23.89 -41.99 -3.69
CA GLY A 391 22.81 -41.46 -4.56
C GLY A 391 23.34 -40.35 -5.45
N LEU A 392 22.76 -40.10 -6.63
CA LEU A 392 23.28 -39.09 -7.57
C LEU A 392 23.31 -37.68 -6.96
N GLY A 393 24.49 -37.03 -6.91
CA GLY A 393 24.64 -35.70 -6.33
C GLY A 393 23.87 -34.62 -7.11
N ASP A 394 23.77 -34.73 -8.43
CA ASP A 394 22.96 -33.84 -9.28
C ASP A 394 21.44 -34.15 -9.24
N ASP A 395 20.99 -35.02 -8.33
CA ASP A 395 19.57 -35.28 -8.09
C ASP A 395 19.11 -34.55 -6.81
N PRO A 396 18.21 -33.56 -6.89
CA PRO A 396 17.67 -32.85 -5.73
C PRO A 396 17.08 -33.80 -4.67
N GLY A 397 16.50 -34.93 -5.11
CA GLY A 397 15.97 -35.96 -4.22
C GLY A 397 17.02 -36.67 -3.35
N SER A 398 18.31 -36.52 -3.67
CA SER A 398 19.43 -37.01 -2.87
C SER A 398 19.77 -36.11 -1.68
N TRP A 399 19.18 -34.92 -1.57
CA TRP A 399 19.56 -33.90 -0.59
C TRP A 399 18.43 -33.54 0.37
N SER A 400 18.81 -33.06 1.55
CA SER A 400 17.92 -32.49 2.57
C SER A 400 18.58 -31.27 3.20
N ALA A 401 17.79 -30.25 3.52
CA ALA A 401 18.18 -29.20 4.45
C ALA A 401 18.23 -29.78 5.87
N ALA A 402 19.32 -29.59 6.62
CA ALA A 402 19.48 -30.03 8.01
C ALA A 402 20.42 -29.11 8.80
N VAL A 403 20.44 -29.24 10.14
CA VAL A 403 21.44 -28.53 10.98
C VAL A 403 22.83 -28.88 10.46
N PRO A 404 23.73 -27.92 10.20
CA PRO A 404 25.07 -28.25 9.73
C PRO A 404 25.80 -29.22 10.67
N THR A 405 26.35 -30.30 10.12
CA THR A 405 27.08 -31.34 10.87
C THR A 405 28.48 -31.65 10.30
N PRO A 406 29.30 -30.64 9.96
CA PRO A 406 30.61 -30.87 9.37
C PRO A 406 31.52 -31.76 10.24
N GLY A 407 32.23 -32.67 9.58
CA GLY A 407 33.09 -33.67 10.19
C GLY A 407 32.39 -34.96 10.63
N VAL A 408 31.10 -35.12 10.33
CA VAL A 408 30.31 -36.31 10.68
C VAL A 408 29.45 -36.70 9.49
N ILE A 409 29.57 -37.95 9.02
CA ILE A 409 28.64 -38.47 8.00
C ILE A 409 27.23 -38.46 8.60
N PRO A 410 26.26 -37.74 8.02
CA PRO A 410 24.91 -37.66 8.57
C PRO A 410 24.31 -39.05 8.76
N ALA A 411 23.89 -39.37 9.99
CA ALA A 411 23.03 -40.52 10.21
C ALA A 411 21.69 -40.26 9.50
N GLN A 412 21.08 -41.29 8.91
CA GLN A 412 19.75 -41.15 8.28
C GLN A 412 18.65 -40.99 9.34
N VAL A 413 18.67 -39.85 10.02
CA VAL A 413 17.67 -39.42 10.98
C VAL A 413 16.50 -38.83 10.20
N PRO A 414 15.24 -39.19 10.51
CA PRO A 414 14.10 -38.56 9.85
C PRO A 414 13.98 -37.08 10.23
N PRO A 415 13.37 -36.24 9.37
CA PRO A 415 13.09 -34.85 9.71
C PRO A 415 12.24 -34.70 10.98
N PRO A 416 12.33 -33.56 11.70
CA PRO A 416 11.51 -33.29 12.87
C PRO A 416 10.01 -33.45 12.58
N VAL A 417 9.23 -34.00 13.50
CA VAL A 417 7.78 -34.14 13.31
C VAL A 417 7.05 -33.18 14.24
N ILE A 418 6.34 -32.20 13.70
CA ILE A 418 5.53 -31.27 14.49
C ILE A 418 4.28 -32.03 14.98
N GLN A 419 4.13 -32.17 16.30
CA GLN A 419 2.98 -32.83 16.94
C GLN A 419 1.79 -31.89 17.11
N SER A 420 2.04 -30.64 17.49
CA SER A 420 1.00 -29.61 17.60
C SER A 420 1.42 -28.38 16.83
N GLN A 421 0.62 -28.00 15.84
CA GLN A 421 0.84 -26.82 15.00
C GLN A 421 0.56 -25.53 15.78
N PRO A 422 1.20 -24.40 15.41
CA PRO A 422 0.79 -23.09 15.91
C PRO A 422 -0.63 -22.77 15.44
N MET A 423 -1.40 -22.12 16.31
CA MET A 423 -2.81 -21.81 16.05
C MET A 423 -2.98 -20.37 15.57
N ALA A 424 -3.97 -20.15 14.69
CA ALA A 424 -4.40 -18.81 14.30
C ALA A 424 -4.87 -17.99 15.51
N ALA A 425 -4.70 -16.67 15.46
CA ALA A 425 -5.12 -15.77 16.51
C ALA A 425 -5.71 -14.47 15.93
N SER A 426 -6.71 -13.92 16.63
CA SER A 426 -7.24 -12.59 16.35
C SER A 426 -7.23 -11.78 17.64
N VAL A 427 -6.55 -10.64 17.64
CA VAL A 427 -6.37 -9.79 18.83
C VAL A 427 -6.65 -8.32 18.51
N VAL A 428 -6.94 -7.52 19.53
CA VAL A 428 -7.04 -6.07 19.38
C VAL A 428 -5.63 -5.46 19.40
N ALA A 429 -5.41 -4.42 18.61
CA ALA A 429 -4.14 -3.69 18.56
C ALA A 429 -3.68 -3.26 19.96
N GLY A 430 -2.45 -3.61 20.31
CA GLY A 430 -1.79 -3.38 21.59
C GLY A 430 -1.89 -4.54 22.58
N SER A 431 -2.73 -5.56 22.33
CA SER A 431 -2.80 -6.78 23.15
C SER A 431 -1.63 -7.73 22.89
N PRO A 432 -1.20 -8.53 23.89
CA PRO A 432 -0.21 -9.58 23.67
C PRO A 432 -0.82 -10.76 22.91
N VAL A 433 -0.01 -11.42 22.09
CA VAL A 433 -0.32 -12.70 21.43
C VAL A 433 0.91 -13.60 21.41
N GLY A 434 0.69 -14.91 21.44
CA GLY A 434 1.77 -15.89 21.40
C GLY A 434 1.45 -17.06 20.49
N PHE A 435 2.47 -17.56 19.80
CA PHE A 435 2.43 -18.76 18.99
C PHE A 435 3.39 -19.79 19.57
N SER A 436 2.97 -21.06 19.60
CA SER A 436 3.78 -22.16 20.11
C SER A 436 3.50 -23.43 19.32
N LEU A 437 4.43 -24.39 19.41
CA LEU A 437 4.30 -25.71 18.83
C LEU A 437 4.92 -26.77 19.74
N SER A 438 4.71 -28.03 19.39
CA SER A 438 5.44 -29.15 19.97
C SER A 438 5.99 -30.05 18.88
N VAL A 439 7.18 -30.61 19.11
CA VAL A 439 7.91 -31.48 18.18
C VAL A 439 8.05 -32.84 18.83
N ALA A 440 7.87 -33.91 18.06
CA ALA A 440 8.00 -35.28 18.53
C ALA A 440 9.47 -35.62 18.85
N GLY A 441 9.66 -36.54 19.79
CA GLY A 441 10.97 -37.12 20.10
C GLY A 441 11.85 -36.25 21.01
N THR A 442 13.06 -36.75 21.27
CA THR A 442 14.06 -36.12 22.13
C THR A 442 15.27 -35.78 21.28
N GLY A 443 15.26 -34.60 20.66
CA GLY A 443 16.35 -34.07 19.85
C GLY A 443 16.59 -32.60 20.18
N GLU A 444 17.78 -32.10 19.84
CA GLU A 444 18.05 -30.67 19.82
C GLU A 444 17.46 -30.07 18.53
N TYR A 445 16.66 -29.03 18.68
CA TYR A 445 15.95 -28.38 17.58
C TYR A 445 16.22 -26.87 17.62
N HIS A 446 16.46 -26.31 16.44
CA HIS A 446 16.57 -24.88 16.22
C HIS A 446 15.30 -24.37 15.55
N TYR A 447 14.89 -23.16 15.90
CA TYR A 447 13.65 -22.56 15.40
C TYR A 447 13.96 -21.26 14.68
N GLN A 448 13.17 -20.92 13.67
CA GLN A 448 13.13 -19.59 13.07
C GLN A 448 11.69 -19.28 12.67
N TRP A 449 11.10 -18.25 13.28
CA TRP A 449 9.76 -17.80 12.90
C TRP A 449 9.80 -16.95 11.64
N LEU A 450 8.80 -17.16 10.79
CA LEU A 450 8.58 -16.45 9.54
C LEU A 450 7.26 -15.66 9.63
N LEU A 451 7.24 -14.45 9.08
CA LEU A 451 6.03 -13.67 8.81
C LEU A 451 5.90 -13.49 7.30
N ASN A 452 4.82 -14.02 6.71
CA ASN A 452 4.56 -13.98 5.27
C ASN A 452 5.74 -14.54 4.44
N GLY A 453 6.41 -15.58 4.96
CA GLY A 453 7.56 -16.23 4.33
C GLY A 453 8.92 -15.59 4.66
N ALA A 454 8.97 -14.39 5.23
CA ALA A 454 10.23 -13.73 5.59
C ALA A 454 10.65 -14.02 7.04
N PRO A 455 11.94 -14.27 7.34
CA PRO A 455 12.40 -14.52 8.69
C PRO A 455 12.24 -13.30 9.59
N ILE A 456 11.68 -13.52 10.79
CA ILE A 456 11.57 -12.50 11.83
C ILE A 456 12.90 -12.46 12.61
N PRO A 457 13.66 -11.36 12.56
CA PRO A 457 14.98 -11.30 13.19
C PRO A 457 14.93 -11.62 14.69
N GLY A 458 15.77 -12.57 15.13
CA GLY A 458 15.90 -12.97 16.53
C GLY A 458 14.77 -13.86 17.07
N ALA A 459 13.76 -14.18 16.25
CA ALA A 459 12.68 -15.08 16.64
C ALA A 459 13.08 -16.56 16.50
N ILE A 460 14.07 -16.96 17.30
CA ILE A 460 14.72 -18.28 17.23
C ILE A 460 14.33 -19.25 18.35
N GLN A 461 13.37 -18.84 19.19
CA GLN A 461 12.84 -19.66 20.26
C GLN A 461 11.68 -20.51 19.76
N ARG A 462 11.42 -21.64 20.42
CA ARG A 462 10.26 -22.51 20.11
C ARG A 462 8.95 -21.72 20.11
N ASP A 463 8.77 -20.87 21.11
CA ASP A 463 7.56 -20.07 21.28
C ASP A 463 7.83 -18.61 20.88
N LEU A 464 6.99 -18.05 20.02
CA LEU A 464 7.01 -16.64 19.65
C LEU A 464 6.03 -15.87 20.52
N GLN A 465 6.47 -14.77 21.12
CA GLN A 465 5.62 -13.86 21.88
C GLN A 465 5.69 -12.47 21.27
N ILE A 466 4.53 -11.88 21.00
CA ILE A 466 4.36 -10.51 20.53
C ILE A 466 3.67 -9.76 21.68
N PRO A 467 4.41 -9.03 22.53
CA PRO A 467 3.85 -8.41 23.74
C PRO A 467 2.80 -7.33 23.45
N ARG A 468 2.87 -6.70 22.27
CA ARG A 468 1.94 -5.64 21.83
C ARG A 468 1.74 -5.76 20.32
N ALA A 469 0.71 -6.46 19.88
CA ALA A 469 0.41 -6.65 18.47
C ALA A 469 -0.02 -5.34 17.80
N LEU A 470 0.58 -4.98 16.68
CA LEU A 470 0.26 -3.81 15.85
C LEU A 470 -0.30 -4.26 14.49
N PRO A 471 -1.00 -3.40 13.74
CA PRO A 471 -1.51 -3.76 12.41
C PRO A 471 -0.44 -4.30 11.44
N ALA A 472 0.82 -3.86 11.58
CA ALA A 472 1.95 -4.35 10.79
C ALA A 472 2.39 -5.78 11.13
N ASP A 473 1.99 -6.30 12.29
CA ASP A 473 2.26 -7.68 12.70
C ASP A 473 1.23 -8.65 12.11
N ALA A 474 0.15 -8.18 11.47
CA ALA A 474 -0.83 -9.06 10.86
C ALA A 474 -0.23 -9.83 9.67
N GLY A 475 -0.58 -11.12 9.55
CA GLY A 475 -0.08 -11.97 8.47
C GLY A 475 -0.03 -13.45 8.82
N GLN A 476 0.63 -14.23 7.97
CA GLN A 476 0.80 -15.67 8.15
C GLN A 476 2.10 -15.97 8.90
N TYR A 477 1.98 -16.45 10.13
CA TYR A 477 3.13 -16.93 10.89
C TYR A 477 3.37 -18.40 10.59
N ARG A 478 4.64 -18.75 10.35
CA ARG A 478 5.12 -20.13 10.28
C ARG A 478 6.39 -20.23 11.09
N VAL A 479 6.76 -21.44 11.50
CA VAL A 479 8.07 -21.69 12.11
C VAL A 479 8.80 -22.78 11.35
N VAL A 480 10.07 -22.53 11.06
CA VAL A 480 11.01 -23.53 10.58
C VAL A 480 11.53 -24.29 11.80
N VAL A 481 11.41 -25.61 11.79
CA VAL A 481 11.99 -26.50 12.81
C VAL A 481 13.12 -27.27 12.17
N LEU A 482 14.34 -26.91 12.57
CA LEU A 482 15.59 -27.46 12.05
C LEU A 482 16.14 -28.46 13.07
N GLY A 483 16.44 -29.68 12.64
CA GLY A 483 17.06 -30.72 13.46
C GLY A 483 18.08 -31.54 12.67
N ALA A 484 18.76 -32.46 13.35
CA ALA A 484 19.82 -33.27 12.75
C ALA A 484 19.34 -34.18 11.59
N GLY A 485 18.05 -34.54 11.55
CA GLY A 485 17.46 -35.35 10.48
C GLY A 485 16.79 -34.56 9.37
N GLY A 486 16.82 -33.23 9.46
CA GLY A 486 16.30 -32.36 8.41
C GLY A 486 15.51 -31.17 8.95
N VAL A 487 14.73 -30.56 8.05
CA VAL A 487 13.87 -29.42 8.34
C VAL A 487 12.39 -29.78 8.15
N THR A 488 11.55 -29.25 9.03
CA THR A 488 10.10 -29.26 8.89
C THR A 488 9.53 -27.87 9.08
N LEU A 489 8.73 -27.40 8.14
CA LEU A 489 8.00 -26.14 8.21
C LEU A 489 6.62 -26.38 8.81
N SER A 490 6.18 -25.52 9.73
CA SER A 490 4.83 -25.60 10.28
C SER A 490 3.74 -25.23 9.27
N ASP A 491 2.51 -25.59 9.61
CA ASP A 491 1.34 -24.98 8.99
C ASP A 491 1.30 -23.47 9.28
N ALA A 492 0.58 -22.73 8.44
CA ALA A 492 0.38 -21.29 8.65
C ALA A 492 -0.56 -21.04 9.82
N ALA A 493 -0.15 -20.14 10.72
CA ALA A 493 -0.95 -19.57 11.79
C ALA A 493 -1.23 -18.09 11.50
N PRO A 494 -2.38 -17.74 10.91
CA PRO A 494 -2.75 -16.35 10.65
C PRO A 494 -2.90 -15.53 11.94
N LEU A 495 -2.37 -14.31 11.95
CA LEU A 495 -2.63 -13.29 12.96
C LEU A 495 -3.48 -12.17 12.35
N ASP A 496 -4.66 -11.94 12.91
CA ASP A 496 -5.46 -10.75 12.65
C ASP A 496 -5.30 -9.74 13.79
N VAL A 497 -4.92 -8.51 13.47
CA VAL A 497 -4.80 -7.42 14.46
C VAL A 497 -5.87 -6.36 14.20
N ALA A 498 -6.89 -6.35 15.03
CA ALA A 498 -8.05 -5.48 14.91
C ALA A 498 -7.80 -4.12 15.58
N LEU A 499 -7.92 -3.04 14.81
CA LEU A 499 -7.87 -1.65 15.29
C LEU A 499 -9.24 -1.20 15.82
N PRO A 500 -9.35 -0.77 17.09
CA PRO A 500 -10.60 -0.21 17.65
C PRO A 500 -10.98 1.10 16.96
N PRO A 501 -12.25 1.52 17.05
CA PRO A 501 -12.69 2.73 16.39
C PRO A 501 -12.08 3.96 17.09
N PHE A 502 -11.60 4.93 16.31
CA PHE A 502 -11.17 6.23 16.81
C PHE A 502 -11.52 7.36 15.83
N PHE A 503 -11.81 8.56 16.35
CA PHE A 503 -12.08 9.74 15.52
C PHE A 503 -10.79 10.26 14.89
N VAL A 504 -10.76 10.36 13.56
CA VAL A 504 -9.67 11.01 12.81
C VAL A 504 -9.74 12.53 13.00
N THR A 505 -10.96 13.07 13.00
CA THR A 505 -11.24 14.48 13.30
C THR A 505 -12.51 14.60 14.12
N GLN A 506 -12.52 15.56 15.03
CA GLN A 506 -13.67 15.85 15.90
C GLN A 506 -14.62 16.85 15.23
N PRO A 507 -15.95 16.71 15.37
CA PRO A 507 -16.90 17.68 14.87
C PRO A 507 -16.72 19.04 15.56
N GLN A 508 -16.74 20.11 14.77
CA GLN A 508 -16.46 21.47 15.23
C GLN A 508 -17.75 22.25 15.51
N SER A 509 -17.73 23.10 16.54
CA SER A 509 -18.82 24.03 16.83
C SER A 509 -19.02 25.04 15.68
N ARG A 510 -20.26 25.47 15.43
CA ARG A 510 -20.64 26.36 14.33
C ARG A 510 -21.55 27.50 14.82
N PHE A 511 -21.23 28.71 14.40
CA PHE A 511 -22.07 29.91 14.59
C PHE A 511 -22.45 30.42 13.21
N VAL A 512 -23.73 30.31 12.85
CA VAL A 512 -24.18 30.55 11.47
C VAL A 512 -25.47 31.34 11.40
N LEU A 513 -25.72 31.89 10.21
CA LEU A 513 -26.96 32.60 9.91
C LEU A 513 -28.09 31.63 9.56
N ALA A 514 -29.31 31.99 9.91
CA ALA A 514 -30.49 31.26 9.48
C ALA A 514 -30.55 31.17 7.94
N ASN A 515 -31.14 30.09 7.42
CA ASN A 515 -31.23 29.73 6.00
C ASN A 515 -29.91 29.37 5.31
N THR A 516 -28.81 29.20 6.05
CA THR A 516 -27.55 28.65 5.52
C THR A 516 -27.51 27.12 5.64
N ASN A 517 -26.57 26.48 4.94
CA ASN A 517 -26.31 25.05 5.07
C ASN A 517 -24.99 24.84 5.81
N ILE A 518 -24.96 23.90 6.75
CA ILE A 518 -23.74 23.48 7.43
C ILE A 518 -23.59 21.96 7.42
N THR A 519 -22.35 21.51 7.58
CA THR A 519 -22.04 20.09 7.77
C THR A 519 -21.17 19.93 9.00
N LEU A 520 -21.59 19.04 9.89
CA LEU A 520 -20.76 18.50 10.97
C LEU A 520 -20.16 17.18 10.48
N SER A 521 -18.88 16.93 10.78
CA SER A 521 -18.19 15.71 10.35
C SER A 521 -17.33 15.17 11.47
N GLY A 522 -17.35 13.86 11.64
CA GLY A 522 -16.51 13.12 12.59
C GLY A 522 -16.16 11.74 12.01
N PRO A 523 -15.32 11.67 10.95
CA PRO A 523 -14.92 10.41 10.36
C PRO A 523 -14.14 9.56 11.38
N VAL A 524 -14.44 8.27 11.40
CA VAL A 524 -13.83 7.28 12.29
C VAL A 524 -13.10 6.23 11.46
N VAL A 525 -11.93 5.82 11.94
CA VAL A 525 -11.20 4.66 11.41
C VAL A 525 -11.30 3.54 12.44
N GLY A 526 -11.55 2.32 11.96
CA GLY A 526 -11.64 1.08 12.73
C GLY A 526 -11.64 -0.11 11.77
N THR A 527 -11.24 -1.28 12.25
CA THR A 527 -11.21 -2.50 11.42
C THR A 527 -12.57 -3.17 11.31
N GLY A 528 -13.44 -3.03 12.31
CA GLY A 528 -14.83 -3.45 12.18
C GLY A 528 -15.61 -2.46 11.32
N GLY A 529 -16.61 -2.95 10.58
CA GLY A 529 -17.52 -2.08 9.82
C GLY A 529 -18.18 -1.06 10.75
N VAL A 530 -17.72 0.19 10.70
CA VAL A 530 -18.13 1.25 11.64
C VAL A 530 -19.56 1.70 11.33
N THR A 531 -20.40 1.68 12.36
CA THR A 531 -21.75 2.26 12.34
C THR A 531 -21.78 3.57 13.10
N TYR A 532 -22.64 4.50 12.67
CA TYR A 532 -22.71 5.87 13.21
C TYR A 532 -24.12 6.20 13.67
N GLN A 533 -24.23 7.08 14.67
CA GLN A 533 -25.49 7.68 15.10
C GLN A 533 -25.26 9.10 15.63
N TRP A 534 -25.90 10.10 15.02
CA TRP A 534 -25.89 11.48 15.53
C TRP A 534 -26.94 11.71 16.62
N TRP A 535 -26.59 12.56 17.58
CA TRP A 535 -27.44 12.99 18.70
C TRP A 535 -27.47 14.51 18.76
N LYS A 536 -28.63 15.07 19.11
CA LYS A 536 -28.82 16.50 19.42
C LYS A 536 -29.43 16.62 20.81
N ASP A 537 -28.78 17.40 21.69
CA ASP A 537 -29.25 17.68 23.05
C ASP A 537 -29.65 16.41 23.83
N GLY A 538 -28.90 15.33 23.65
CA GLY A 538 -29.13 14.06 24.32
C GLY A 538 -30.19 13.15 23.67
N VAL A 539 -30.75 13.52 22.51
CA VAL A 539 -31.71 12.71 21.75
C VAL A 539 -31.13 12.27 20.41
N ALA A 540 -31.25 10.98 20.07
CA ALA A 540 -30.78 10.43 18.80
C ALA A 540 -31.58 10.98 17.61
N LEU A 541 -30.88 11.42 16.57
CA LEU A 541 -31.49 11.90 15.33
C LEU A 541 -31.78 10.72 14.40
N THR A 542 -33.06 10.45 14.14
CA THR A 542 -33.49 9.32 13.31
C THR A 542 -32.91 9.39 11.90
N GLY A 543 -32.33 8.29 11.44
CA GLY A 543 -31.78 8.14 10.07
C GLY A 543 -30.45 8.84 9.82
N GLN A 544 -29.87 9.50 10.84
CA GLN A 544 -28.59 10.20 10.72
C GLN A 544 -27.43 9.28 11.12
N ASN A 545 -27.13 8.32 10.24
CA ASN A 545 -26.20 7.21 10.49
C ASN A 545 -24.92 7.27 9.64
N GLY A 546 -24.55 8.47 9.17
CA GLY A 546 -23.33 8.71 8.42
C GLY A 546 -22.23 9.38 9.25
N PRO A 547 -20.97 9.39 8.77
CA PRO A 547 -19.86 10.09 9.41
C PRO A 547 -20.01 11.62 9.37
N SER A 548 -21.00 12.13 8.65
CA SER A 548 -21.32 13.55 8.57
C SER A 548 -22.83 13.78 8.69
N LEU A 549 -23.19 14.91 9.29
CA LEU A 549 -24.56 15.41 9.42
C LEU A 549 -24.68 16.72 8.65
N ALA A 550 -25.48 16.71 7.58
CA ALA A 550 -25.82 17.90 6.82
C ALA A 550 -27.10 18.54 7.37
N LEU A 551 -27.00 19.81 7.77
CA LEU A 551 -28.14 20.62 8.18
C LEU A 551 -28.37 21.68 7.10
N VAL A 552 -29.55 21.65 6.47
CA VAL A 552 -29.89 22.47 5.31
C VAL A 552 -30.92 23.52 5.70
N LYS A 553 -30.71 24.76 5.24
CA LYS A 553 -31.58 25.92 5.54
C LYS A 553 -31.87 26.06 7.03
N VAL A 554 -30.81 26.04 7.83
CA VAL A 554 -30.91 25.97 9.30
C VAL A 554 -31.74 27.09 9.90
N GLN A 555 -32.50 26.76 10.94
CA GLN A 555 -33.36 27.68 11.70
C GLN A 555 -32.88 27.80 13.16
N PRO A 556 -33.33 28.82 13.92
CA PRO A 556 -32.98 28.95 15.35
C PRO A 556 -33.24 27.68 16.17
N SER A 557 -34.30 26.92 15.83
CA SER A 557 -34.62 25.63 16.44
C SER A 557 -33.57 24.54 16.24
N ASP A 558 -32.69 24.67 15.24
CA ASP A 558 -31.58 23.73 14.98
C ASP A 558 -30.37 23.99 15.89
N SER A 559 -30.37 25.09 16.65
CA SER A 559 -29.37 25.33 17.68
C SER A 559 -29.41 24.22 18.73
N GLY A 560 -28.25 23.79 19.21
CA GLY A 560 -28.12 22.68 20.15
C GLY A 560 -26.69 22.12 20.21
N VAL A 561 -26.49 21.11 21.05
CA VAL A 561 -25.23 20.37 21.16
C VAL A 561 -25.36 19.05 20.38
N TYR A 562 -24.46 18.86 19.42
CA TYR A 562 -24.41 17.68 18.57
C TYR A 562 -23.25 16.77 18.98
N VAL A 563 -23.53 15.47 19.07
CA VAL A 563 -22.54 14.43 19.37
C VAL A 563 -22.71 13.28 18.38
N LEU A 564 -21.59 12.77 17.87
CA LEU A 564 -21.56 11.57 17.04
C LEU A 564 -21.13 10.37 17.88
N VAL A 565 -21.90 9.29 17.83
CA VAL A 565 -21.54 8.00 18.41
C VAL A 565 -21.13 7.07 17.28
N ALA A 566 -19.99 6.42 17.42
CA ALA A 566 -19.50 5.44 16.46
C ALA A 566 -19.24 4.11 17.17
N THR A 567 -19.67 3.01 16.54
CA THR A 567 -19.60 1.66 17.10
C THR A 567 -19.12 0.68 16.03
N ASP A 568 -18.21 -0.20 16.41
CA ASP A 568 -17.82 -1.37 15.65
C ASP A 568 -17.92 -2.65 16.51
N SER A 569 -17.39 -3.78 16.01
CA SER A 569 -17.38 -5.05 16.75
C SER A 569 -16.46 -5.09 17.97
N ILE A 570 -15.60 -4.09 18.14
CA ILE A 570 -14.59 -4.01 19.19
C ILE A 570 -15.05 -3.06 20.31
N GLY A 571 -15.67 -1.93 19.96
CA GLY A 571 -16.06 -0.94 20.94
C GLY A 571 -16.97 0.17 20.42
N THR A 572 -17.35 1.06 21.35
CA THR A 572 -18.15 2.25 21.07
C THR A 572 -17.44 3.48 21.60
N ILE A 573 -17.34 4.51 20.77
CA ILE A 573 -16.75 5.80 21.09
C ILE A 573 -17.76 6.93 20.90
N ARG A 574 -17.57 8.03 21.63
CA ARG A 574 -18.34 9.27 21.48
C ARG A 574 -17.41 10.41 21.07
N SER A 575 -17.87 11.24 20.14
CA SER A 575 -17.14 12.44 19.74
C SER A 575 -17.15 13.49 20.85
N ASP A 576 -16.30 14.49 20.70
CA ASP A 576 -16.46 15.75 21.41
C ASP A 576 -17.79 16.43 21.03
N SER A 577 -18.26 17.31 21.90
CA SER A 577 -19.50 18.06 21.70
C SER A 577 -19.31 19.23 20.72
N ALA A 578 -20.10 19.26 19.65
CA ALA A 578 -20.15 20.36 18.69
C ALA A 578 -21.39 21.23 18.93
N ARG A 579 -21.21 22.49 19.36
CA ARG A 579 -22.33 23.42 19.57
C ARG A 579 -22.68 24.13 18.26
N VAL A 580 -23.94 24.05 17.85
CA VAL A 580 -24.49 24.83 16.73
C VAL A 580 -25.34 25.97 17.30
N VAL A 581 -25.07 27.18 16.84
CA VAL A 581 -25.86 28.38 17.15
C VAL A 581 -26.30 29.02 15.85
N VAL A 582 -27.62 29.09 15.65
CA VAL A 582 -28.23 29.70 14.47
C VAL A 582 -28.82 31.05 14.85
N SER A 583 -28.36 32.13 14.21
CA SER A 583 -28.80 33.50 14.48
C SER A 583 -29.43 34.15 13.25
N ILE A 584 -30.46 34.97 13.47
CA ILE A 584 -31.05 35.85 12.46
C ILE A 584 -30.41 37.21 12.63
N LYS A 585 -29.77 37.72 11.57
CA LYS A 585 -29.16 39.05 11.55
C LYS A 585 -30.23 40.11 11.88
N PRO A 586 -29.91 41.17 12.65
CA PRO A 586 -30.89 42.20 12.94
C PRO A 586 -31.35 42.91 11.66
N ALA A 587 -32.59 43.38 11.61
CA ALA A 587 -33.08 44.26 10.55
C ALA A 587 -34.03 45.31 11.12
N PHE A 588 -34.00 46.57 10.65
CA PHE A 588 -34.92 47.60 11.12
C PHE A 588 -36.34 47.28 10.66
N VAL A 589 -37.24 47.15 11.63
CA VAL A 589 -38.69 47.12 11.41
C VAL A 589 -39.23 48.55 11.46
N PHE A 590 -38.72 49.34 12.41
CA PHE A 590 -39.01 50.77 12.55
C PHE A 590 -37.71 51.54 12.85
N PRO A 591 -37.16 52.30 11.88
CA PRO A 591 -35.95 53.09 12.10
C PRO A 591 -36.26 54.40 12.84
N ALA A 592 -35.30 54.88 13.63
CA ALA A 592 -35.43 56.16 14.33
C ALA A 592 -35.53 57.34 13.35
N GLN A 593 -36.46 58.25 13.62
CA GLN A 593 -36.79 59.38 12.75
C GLN A 593 -36.14 60.68 13.23
N PRO A 594 -35.92 61.67 12.34
CA PRO A 594 -35.56 63.02 12.73
C PRO A 594 -36.61 63.68 13.64
N VAL A 595 -36.15 64.52 14.57
CA VAL A 595 -37.00 65.24 15.55
C VAL A 595 -36.55 66.71 15.62
N THR A 596 -37.52 67.62 15.73
CA THR A 596 -37.29 69.04 16.04
C THR A 596 -38.00 69.36 17.35
N VAL A 597 -37.30 70.03 18.27
CA VAL A 597 -37.76 70.35 19.63
C VAL A 597 -37.24 71.71 20.06
N VAL A 598 -37.89 72.32 21.04
CA VAL A 598 -37.44 73.57 21.68
C VAL A 598 -36.37 73.25 22.74
N GLU A 599 -35.44 74.17 22.96
CA GLU A 599 -34.43 74.06 24.01
C GLU A 599 -35.08 73.84 25.38
N GLY A 600 -34.56 72.90 26.16
CA GLY A 600 -35.15 72.48 27.43
C GLY A 600 -36.14 71.30 27.36
N GLU A 601 -36.62 70.91 26.17
CA GLU A 601 -37.50 69.76 26.00
C GLU A 601 -36.77 68.40 26.08
N THR A 602 -37.53 67.29 26.05
CA THR A 602 -36.99 65.93 26.05
C THR A 602 -37.10 65.29 24.67
N VAL A 603 -35.98 64.81 24.12
CA VAL A 603 -35.95 64.03 22.87
C VAL A 603 -36.01 62.54 23.17
N VAL A 604 -36.81 61.80 22.40
CA VAL A 604 -36.83 60.33 22.39
C VAL A 604 -36.61 59.82 20.96
N LEU A 605 -35.43 59.24 20.71
CA LEU A 605 -35.18 58.50 19.46
C LEU A 605 -35.47 57.02 19.71
N PHE A 606 -36.40 56.44 18.96
CA PHE A 606 -36.86 55.06 19.12
C PHE A 606 -36.60 54.23 17.86
N ALA A 607 -36.19 52.97 18.02
CA ALA A 607 -36.09 52.01 16.93
C ALA A 607 -36.59 50.62 17.33
N ALA A 608 -37.27 49.95 16.41
CA ALA A 608 -37.64 48.55 16.51
C ALA A 608 -36.91 47.72 15.44
N VAL A 609 -36.44 46.54 15.80
CA VAL A 609 -35.72 45.62 14.90
C VAL A 609 -36.30 44.21 14.97
N SER A 610 -36.10 43.41 13.94
CA SER A 610 -36.20 41.94 14.00
C SER A 610 -34.80 41.36 14.23
N GLY A 611 -34.69 40.08 14.60
CA GLY A 611 -33.41 39.38 14.75
C GLY A 611 -33.42 38.41 15.93
N THR A 612 -32.35 37.62 16.08
CA THR A 612 -32.16 36.75 17.25
C THR A 612 -31.58 37.55 18.42
N THR A 613 -32.16 37.40 19.61
CA THR A 613 -31.68 38.04 20.85
C THR A 613 -30.59 37.20 21.51
N PRO A 614 -29.69 37.80 22.32
CA PRO A 614 -29.63 39.21 22.69
C PRO A 614 -29.16 40.14 21.56
N LEU A 615 -29.64 41.38 21.60
CA LEU A 615 -29.28 42.47 20.68
C LEU A 615 -28.52 43.56 21.43
N SER A 616 -27.50 44.13 20.80
CA SER A 616 -26.74 45.27 21.31
C SER A 616 -27.16 46.54 20.57
N PHE A 617 -27.77 47.50 21.27
CA PHE A 617 -28.14 48.82 20.73
C PHE A 617 -27.09 49.86 21.10
N LYS A 618 -26.42 50.43 20.10
CA LYS A 618 -25.37 51.42 20.27
C LYS A 618 -25.73 52.74 19.59
N TRP A 619 -25.98 53.76 20.40
CA TRP A 619 -26.25 55.12 19.94
C TRP A 619 -24.99 55.98 19.96
N THR A 620 -24.79 56.75 18.90
CA THR A 620 -23.63 57.63 18.75
C THR A 620 -24.03 58.99 18.19
N ARG A 621 -23.27 60.03 18.54
CA ARG A 621 -23.37 61.37 17.93
C ARG A 621 -21.98 61.88 17.63
N SER A 622 -21.78 62.38 16.41
CA SER A 622 -20.47 62.83 15.92
C SER A 622 -19.35 61.79 16.15
N GLY A 623 -19.69 60.50 16.00
CA GLY A 623 -18.78 59.36 16.22
C GLY A 623 -18.57 58.95 17.68
N LYS A 624 -19.02 59.73 18.67
CA LYS A 624 -18.89 59.40 20.10
C LYS A 624 -20.08 58.57 20.57
N VAL A 625 -19.82 57.50 21.33
CA VAL A 625 -20.86 56.66 21.95
C VAL A 625 -21.58 57.44 23.05
N ILE A 626 -22.91 57.45 22.98
CA ILE A 626 -23.78 58.00 24.02
C ILE A 626 -24.22 56.86 24.94
N THR A 627 -24.80 55.81 24.35
CA THR A 627 -25.21 54.58 25.05
C THR A 627 -24.84 53.35 24.22
N ASN A 628 -24.55 52.26 24.92
CA ASN A 628 -24.34 50.94 24.34
C ASN A 628 -24.83 49.91 25.35
N TYR A 629 -25.88 49.18 25.03
CA TYR A 629 -26.46 48.22 25.96
C TYR A 629 -27.00 46.99 25.22
N ASP A 630 -26.92 45.85 25.90
CA ASP A 630 -27.47 44.58 25.41
C ASP A 630 -28.84 44.35 26.02
N THR A 631 -29.77 43.82 25.24
CA THR A 631 -31.13 43.55 25.66
C THR A 631 -31.70 42.31 24.97
N LEU A 632 -32.69 41.68 25.61
CA LEU A 632 -33.53 40.64 24.99
C LEU A 632 -34.75 41.24 24.27
N GLU A 633 -34.94 42.55 24.38
CA GLU A 633 -36.01 43.26 23.68
C GLU A 633 -35.64 43.51 22.22
N LEU A 634 -36.67 43.56 21.37
CA LEU A 634 -36.55 43.89 19.95
C LEU A 634 -36.61 45.41 19.68
N THR A 635 -36.61 46.22 20.73
CA THR A 635 -36.73 47.67 20.67
C THR A 635 -35.64 48.34 21.47
N GLY A 636 -35.20 49.51 21.02
CA GLY A 636 -34.25 50.34 21.74
C GLY A 636 -34.55 51.83 21.58
N SER A 637 -34.23 52.61 22.61
CA SER A 637 -34.50 54.04 22.66
C SER A 637 -33.32 54.81 23.25
N LEU A 638 -33.11 56.02 22.74
CA LEU A 638 -32.25 57.04 23.34
C LEU A 638 -33.13 58.19 23.83
N VAL A 639 -33.08 58.46 25.13
CA VAL A 639 -33.81 59.57 25.77
C VAL A 639 -32.81 60.66 26.17
N LEU A 640 -33.06 61.90 25.77
CA LEU A 640 -32.23 63.06 26.06
C LEU A 640 -33.10 64.15 26.71
N PRO A 641 -33.15 64.22 28.04
CA PRO A 641 -33.92 65.25 28.74
C PRO A 641 -33.19 66.60 28.71
N ASN A 642 -33.94 67.70 28.80
CA ASN A 642 -33.42 69.07 28.88
C ASN A 642 -32.42 69.38 27.75
N ILE A 643 -32.80 69.08 26.51
CA ILE A 643 -31.93 69.20 25.35
C ILE A 643 -31.47 70.64 25.15
N GLN A 644 -30.18 70.84 24.86
CA GLN A 644 -29.62 72.17 24.60
C GLN A 644 -29.32 72.34 23.11
N THR A 645 -29.22 73.58 22.62
CA THR A 645 -28.84 73.88 21.23
C THR A 645 -27.49 73.28 20.84
N THR A 646 -26.54 73.22 21.78
CA THR A 646 -25.25 72.52 21.61
C THR A 646 -25.38 71.01 21.42
N GLN A 647 -26.58 70.45 21.65
CA GLN A 647 -26.90 69.04 21.49
C GLN A 647 -27.57 68.68 20.16
N ALA A 648 -27.85 69.66 19.28
CA ALA A 648 -28.38 69.42 17.94
C ALA A 648 -27.39 68.66 17.01
N GLY A 649 -27.90 67.92 16.03
CA GLY A 649 -27.11 67.27 14.99
C GLY A 649 -27.50 65.83 14.70
N SER A 650 -26.58 65.07 14.09
CA SER A 650 -26.81 63.71 13.61
C SER A 650 -26.57 62.64 14.68
N TYR A 651 -27.59 61.82 14.94
CA TYR A 651 -27.56 60.67 15.84
C TYR A 651 -27.66 59.36 15.06
N SER A 652 -26.61 58.53 15.17
CA SER A 652 -26.54 57.23 14.50
C SER A 652 -26.80 56.11 15.49
N LEU A 653 -27.56 55.10 15.06
CA LEU A 653 -27.78 53.85 15.79
C LEU A 653 -27.14 52.68 15.04
N SER A 654 -26.39 51.83 15.73
CA SER A 654 -26.02 50.50 15.23
C SER A 654 -26.58 49.42 16.14
N VAL A 655 -27.21 48.40 15.54
CA VAL A 655 -27.78 47.24 16.26
C VAL A 655 -27.05 45.97 15.83
N SER A 656 -26.63 45.13 16.78
CA SER A 656 -25.87 43.91 16.48
C SER A 656 -26.24 42.70 17.32
N ASN A 657 -26.02 41.51 16.78
CA ASN A 657 -26.00 40.23 17.50
C ASN A 657 -24.89 39.33 16.91
N PHE A 658 -24.84 38.06 17.30
CA PHE A 658 -23.90 37.07 16.75
C PHE A 658 -23.99 36.87 15.23
N GLY A 659 -25.15 37.14 14.62
CA GLY A 659 -25.34 37.07 13.17
C GLY A 659 -24.82 38.31 12.42
N GLY A 660 -24.45 39.37 13.12
CA GLY A 660 -23.87 40.58 12.55
C GLY A 660 -24.60 41.85 12.95
N SER A 661 -24.35 42.93 12.22
CA SER A 661 -24.83 44.28 12.57
C SER A 661 -25.55 44.99 11.42
N ILE A 662 -26.39 45.95 11.81
CA ILE A 662 -27.03 46.94 10.95
C ILE A 662 -26.77 48.34 11.54
N SER A 663 -26.79 49.34 10.67
CA SER A 663 -26.66 50.74 11.07
C SER A 663 -27.76 51.58 10.42
N LEU A 664 -28.26 52.56 11.17
CA LEU A 664 -29.24 53.53 10.72
C LEU A 664 -28.62 54.40 9.62
N ASN A 665 -29.25 54.44 8.45
CA ASN A 665 -28.82 55.25 7.31
C ASN A 665 -30.05 55.76 6.52
N PRO A 666 -30.26 57.09 6.40
CA PRO A 666 -29.46 58.16 7.03
C PRO A 666 -29.64 58.18 8.56
N PRO A 667 -28.71 58.78 9.33
CA PRO A 667 -28.87 59.00 10.76
C PRO A 667 -30.10 59.87 11.08
N ALA A 668 -30.61 59.77 12.32
CA ALA A 668 -31.69 60.63 12.79
C ALA A 668 -31.12 62.04 13.11
N ILE A 669 -31.71 63.08 12.51
CA ILE A 669 -31.32 64.47 12.77
C ILE A 669 -32.15 65.02 13.93
N VAL A 670 -31.48 65.50 14.98
CA VAL A 670 -32.12 66.24 16.07
C VAL A 670 -31.86 67.73 15.86
N THR A 671 -32.91 68.49 15.60
CA THR A 671 -32.88 69.96 15.51
C THR A 671 -33.37 70.54 16.83
N VAL A 672 -32.64 71.50 17.38
CA VAL A 672 -33.01 72.19 18.64
C VAL A 672 -33.16 73.67 18.35
N LEU A 673 -34.34 74.21 18.61
CA LEU A 673 -34.66 75.63 18.46
C LEU A 673 -34.31 76.36 19.77
N ALA A 674 -33.66 77.53 19.68
CA ALA A 674 -33.31 78.32 20.86
C ALA A 674 -34.59 78.88 21.53
N ASP A 675 -34.53 79.01 22.86
CA ASP A 675 -35.58 79.53 23.73
C ASP A 675 -34.90 80.32 24.87
N ALA A 676 -34.77 81.63 24.66
CA ALA A 676 -33.92 82.50 25.45
C ALA A 676 -34.52 82.82 26.83
N ASP A 677 -35.84 82.84 26.97
CA ASP A 677 -36.55 83.10 28.23
C ASP A 677 -37.16 81.84 28.90
N ARG A 678 -37.12 80.70 28.20
CA ARG A 678 -37.52 79.36 28.67
C ARG A 678 -39.01 79.19 28.89
N ASP A 679 -39.81 79.87 28.10
CA ASP A 679 -41.26 79.75 28.17
C ASP A 679 -41.82 78.62 27.28
N GLY A 680 -40.96 77.98 26.49
CA GLY A 680 -41.30 76.87 25.60
C GLY A 680 -41.77 77.30 24.21
N MET A 681 -41.64 78.58 23.86
CA MET A 681 -41.67 79.08 22.48
C MET A 681 -40.25 79.18 21.94
N ALA A 682 -40.10 79.14 20.61
CA ALA A 682 -38.78 79.29 19.99
C ALA A 682 -38.51 80.75 19.62
N ASP A 683 -37.32 81.28 19.90
CA ASP A 683 -36.94 82.69 19.63
C ASP A 683 -37.27 83.12 18.18
N ALA A 684 -37.01 82.22 17.23
CA ALA A 684 -37.22 82.47 15.81
C ALA A 684 -38.71 82.55 15.46
N TRP A 685 -39.55 81.80 16.16
CA TRP A 685 -41.01 81.83 16.00
C TRP A 685 -41.59 83.09 16.68
N GLU A 686 -41.12 83.44 17.87
CA GLU A 686 -41.56 84.64 18.59
C GLU A 686 -41.26 85.93 17.79
N LEU A 687 -40.04 86.05 17.27
CA LEU A 687 -39.65 87.18 16.43
C LEU A 687 -40.49 87.28 15.15
N ALA A 688 -40.84 86.13 14.56
CA ALA A 688 -41.65 86.08 13.34
C ALA A 688 -43.08 86.57 13.55
N HIS A 689 -43.63 86.38 14.76
CA HIS A 689 -44.99 86.81 15.13
C HIS A 689 -45.01 88.10 15.96
N GLY A 690 -43.84 88.75 16.13
CA GLY A 690 -43.70 90.04 16.79
C GLY A 690 -43.85 90.00 18.31
N PHE A 691 -43.42 88.91 18.93
CA PHE A 691 -43.17 88.77 20.37
C PHE A 691 -41.71 89.11 20.70
N ASP A 692 -41.40 89.25 21.99
CA ASP A 692 -40.04 89.57 22.47
C ASP A 692 -39.41 88.31 23.07
N PRO A 693 -38.42 87.66 22.41
CA PRO A 693 -37.81 86.41 22.87
C PRO A 693 -37.15 86.43 24.26
N ALA A 694 -37.14 87.58 24.94
CA ALA A 694 -36.62 87.73 26.29
C ALA A 694 -37.72 87.83 27.36
N LYS A 695 -39.00 87.63 27.01
CA LYS A 695 -40.15 87.99 27.83
C LYS A 695 -41.23 86.89 27.94
N GLY A 696 -40.92 85.82 28.67
CA GLY A 696 -41.74 84.61 28.74
C GLY A 696 -43.13 84.67 29.40
N ASP A 697 -43.64 85.85 29.77
CA ASP A 697 -45.03 85.99 30.24
C ASP A 697 -46.03 85.96 29.07
N ASP A 698 -45.58 86.15 27.82
CA ASP A 698 -46.45 86.17 26.65
C ASP A 698 -46.78 84.78 26.09
N ALA A 699 -46.02 83.73 26.39
CA ALA A 699 -46.39 82.34 26.10
C ALA A 699 -47.80 81.96 26.58
N LEU A 700 -48.17 82.42 27.77
CA LEU A 700 -49.48 82.12 28.39
C LEU A 700 -50.57 83.12 28.00
N ALA A 701 -50.22 84.19 27.29
CA ALA A 701 -51.20 85.14 26.79
C ALA A 701 -51.95 84.55 25.59
N ASP A 702 -53.10 85.14 25.30
CA ASP A 702 -53.96 84.85 24.15
C ASP A 702 -54.05 86.16 23.36
N ALA A 703 -53.17 86.33 22.37
CA ALA A 703 -52.94 87.63 21.76
C ALA A 703 -54.06 88.06 20.79
N ASP A 704 -54.83 87.11 20.25
CA ASP A 704 -55.95 87.37 19.34
C ASP A 704 -57.34 87.10 19.94
N GLY A 705 -57.39 86.49 21.13
CA GLY A 705 -58.59 86.31 21.95
C GLY A 705 -59.42 85.09 21.59
N ASP A 706 -58.86 84.10 20.89
CA ASP A 706 -59.57 82.90 20.43
C ASP A 706 -59.69 81.79 21.52
N GLY A 707 -59.02 81.98 22.65
CA GLY A 707 -59.00 81.07 23.80
C GLY A 707 -57.87 80.04 23.80
N VAL A 708 -56.94 80.11 22.86
CA VAL A 708 -55.70 79.33 22.81
C VAL A 708 -54.53 80.21 23.26
N SER A 709 -53.55 79.64 23.97
CA SER A 709 -52.36 80.40 24.37
C SER A 709 -51.37 80.52 23.22
N ASN A 710 -50.61 81.61 23.14
CA ASN A 710 -49.58 81.83 22.12
C ASN A 710 -48.60 80.65 22.04
N ARG A 711 -48.27 80.03 23.19
CA ARG A 711 -47.45 78.82 23.25
C ARG A 711 -48.13 77.62 22.60
N ASP A 712 -49.39 77.36 22.92
CA ASP A 712 -50.13 76.24 22.32
C ASP A 712 -50.30 76.43 20.80
N GLU A 713 -50.44 77.67 20.35
CA GLU A 713 -50.47 78.03 18.93
C GLU A 713 -49.12 77.84 18.25
N SER A 714 -48.02 78.23 18.92
CA SER A 714 -46.67 77.97 18.45
C SER A 714 -46.39 76.48 18.24
N VAL A 715 -46.89 75.64 19.15
CA VAL A 715 -46.78 74.19 19.07
C VAL A 715 -47.70 73.63 17.99
N ALA A 716 -48.87 74.24 17.77
CA ALA A 716 -49.81 73.84 16.72
C ALA A 716 -49.37 74.25 15.31
N GLY A 717 -48.51 75.26 15.20
CA GLY A 717 -48.15 75.93 13.97
C GLY A 717 -49.27 76.83 13.43
N THR A 718 -50.04 77.45 14.33
CA THR A 718 -51.08 78.45 14.02
C THR A 718 -50.55 79.88 14.23
N ASP A 719 -51.19 80.86 13.60
CA ASP A 719 -50.85 82.29 13.73
C ASP A 719 -51.55 82.91 14.96
N PRO A 720 -50.81 83.30 16.01
CA PRO A 720 -51.33 83.82 17.28
C PRO A 720 -51.83 85.26 17.23
N ARG A 721 -51.97 85.80 16.03
CA ARG A 721 -52.51 87.14 15.76
C ARG A 721 -53.75 87.08 14.87
N ASP A 722 -54.14 85.88 14.43
CA ASP A 722 -55.29 85.65 13.56
C ASP A 722 -56.26 84.67 14.22
N PRO A 723 -57.38 85.14 14.79
CA PRO A 723 -58.33 84.28 15.49
C PRO A 723 -59.09 83.32 14.54
N ALA A 724 -58.82 83.39 13.23
CA ALA A 724 -59.30 82.44 12.24
C ALA A 724 -58.27 81.33 11.90
N SER A 725 -57.05 81.39 12.42
CA SER A 725 -55.99 80.41 12.19
C SER A 725 -56.08 79.25 13.18
N TYR A 726 -56.51 78.07 12.72
CA TYR A 726 -56.61 76.89 13.57
C TYR A 726 -56.08 75.62 12.87
N LEU A 727 -55.58 74.67 13.67
CA LEU A 727 -55.18 73.34 13.18
C LEU A 727 -56.41 72.44 13.02
N GLY A 728 -57.05 72.51 11.84
CA GLY A 728 -58.26 71.76 11.53
C GLY A 728 -58.02 70.40 10.84
N LEU A 729 -58.68 69.33 11.33
CA LEU A 729 -58.72 68.01 10.67
C LEU A 729 -60.04 67.82 9.93
N SER A 730 -59.97 67.64 8.61
CA SER A 730 -61.09 67.31 7.73
C SER A 730 -61.18 65.80 7.49
N ILE A 731 -62.40 65.28 7.46
CA ILE A 731 -62.69 63.86 7.18
C ILE A 731 -63.49 63.80 5.88
N LEU A 732 -62.91 63.21 4.84
CA LEU A 732 -63.53 63.04 3.54
C LEU A 732 -63.88 61.56 3.28
N PRO A 733 -64.97 61.26 2.56
CA PRO A 733 -65.27 59.88 2.17
C PRO A 733 -64.19 59.26 1.27
N LEU A 734 -63.81 58.01 1.52
CA LEU A 734 -62.94 57.19 0.67
C LEU A 734 -63.61 55.80 0.51
N ASN A 735 -63.46 55.10 -0.62
CA ASN A 735 -64.08 53.77 -0.78
C ASN A 735 -63.02 52.66 -0.92
N PRO A 736 -62.86 51.77 0.09
CA PRO A 736 -63.48 51.80 1.43
C PRO A 736 -62.79 52.83 2.36
N GLY A 737 -63.50 53.29 3.40
CA GLY A 737 -62.93 54.06 4.50
C GLY A 737 -63.13 55.59 4.46
N VAL A 738 -62.19 56.30 5.08
CA VAL A 738 -62.16 57.77 5.08
C VAL A 738 -60.77 58.27 4.75
N LEU A 739 -60.68 59.49 4.21
CA LEU A 739 -59.44 60.21 4.00
C LEU A 739 -59.36 61.37 4.99
N LEU A 740 -58.35 61.36 5.85
CA LEU A 740 -58.12 62.38 6.86
C LEU A 740 -57.15 63.41 6.31
N GLN A 741 -57.60 64.68 6.23
CA GLN A 741 -56.84 65.77 5.60
C GLN A 741 -56.70 66.97 6.52
N TRP A 742 -55.50 67.55 6.56
CA TRP A 742 -55.23 68.83 7.22
C TRP A 742 -54.08 69.54 6.49
N ASN A 743 -53.92 70.85 6.73
CA ASN A 743 -52.73 71.56 6.29
C ASN A 743 -51.67 71.46 7.40
N ALA A 744 -50.59 70.72 7.14
CA ALA A 744 -49.47 70.59 8.06
C ALA A 744 -48.57 71.81 7.94
N ALA A 745 -48.28 72.46 9.06
CA ALA A 745 -47.33 73.55 9.15
C ALA A 745 -45.90 73.06 8.86
N SER A 746 -45.11 73.95 8.27
CA SER A 746 -43.68 73.77 8.10
C SER A 746 -43.02 73.56 9.45
N ASN A 747 -41.98 72.73 9.47
CA ASN A 747 -41.21 72.35 10.66
C ASN A 747 -42.00 71.66 11.79
N HIS A 748 -43.26 71.25 11.55
CA HIS A 748 -44.07 70.52 12.50
C HIS A 748 -44.22 69.03 12.14
N SER A 749 -44.27 68.19 13.18
CA SER A 749 -44.59 66.76 13.06
C SER A 749 -45.92 66.49 13.73
N TYR A 750 -46.67 65.51 13.21
CA TYR A 750 -47.99 65.19 13.72
C TYR A 750 -48.14 63.69 13.94
N THR A 751 -48.87 63.30 14.99
CA THR A 751 -49.39 61.95 15.14
C THR A 751 -50.89 61.98 14.99
N LEU A 752 -51.39 61.22 14.02
CA LEU A 752 -52.80 60.97 13.85
C LEU A 752 -53.20 59.76 14.70
N LEU A 753 -54.07 59.99 15.66
CA LEU A 753 -54.60 58.96 16.55
C LEU A 753 -56.07 58.70 16.20
N TYR A 754 -56.50 57.45 16.40
CA TYR A 754 -57.91 57.07 16.36
C TYR A 754 -58.29 56.31 17.64
N ARG A 755 -59.58 56.27 17.94
CA ARG A 755 -60.15 55.34 18.92
C ARG A 755 -61.57 54.97 18.52
N THR A 756 -62.03 53.81 18.94
CA THR A 756 -63.34 53.26 18.57
C THR A 756 -64.46 53.66 19.52
N ASN A 757 -64.15 54.33 20.64
CA ASN A 757 -65.13 54.84 21.60
C ASN A 757 -64.62 56.14 22.24
N LEU A 758 -65.46 57.19 22.28
CA LEU A 758 -65.09 58.52 22.76
C LEU A 758 -64.87 58.59 24.30
N LEU A 759 -65.31 57.61 25.08
CA LEU A 759 -65.24 57.66 26.54
C LEU A 759 -64.23 56.68 27.14
N SER A 760 -64.06 55.49 26.56
CA SER A 760 -63.33 54.40 27.22
C SER A 760 -62.22 53.72 26.41
N ALA A 761 -62.18 53.88 25.08
CA ALA A 761 -61.15 53.24 24.27
C ALA A 761 -59.81 54.02 24.33
N PRO A 762 -58.66 53.34 24.44
CA PRO A 762 -57.36 54.01 24.35
C PRO A 762 -57.18 54.61 22.95
N TRP A 763 -56.45 55.73 22.88
CA TRP A 763 -56.02 56.27 21.61
C TRP A 763 -54.97 55.35 20.98
N VAL A 764 -55.21 54.94 19.74
CA VAL A 764 -54.32 54.10 18.93
C VAL A 764 -53.71 54.96 17.82
N LYS A 765 -52.41 54.81 17.59
CA LYS A 765 -51.72 55.51 16.51
C LYS A 765 -52.14 54.97 15.15
N LEU A 766 -52.59 55.88 14.27
CA LEU A 766 -52.91 55.59 12.87
C LEU A 766 -51.71 55.88 11.96
N ALA A 767 -51.08 57.05 12.11
CA ALA A 767 -49.93 57.46 11.32
C ALA A 767 -49.13 58.55 12.00
N ASP A 768 -47.81 58.57 11.77
CA ASP A 768 -46.96 59.72 12.06
C ASP A 768 -46.66 60.47 10.77
N VAL A 769 -46.62 61.79 10.86
CA VAL A 769 -46.34 62.70 9.76
C VAL A 769 -45.07 63.46 10.10
N PRO A 770 -43.98 63.22 9.36
CA PRO A 770 -42.69 63.79 9.68
C PRO A 770 -42.66 65.29 9.40
N VAL A 771 -41.73 65.96 10.08
CA VAL A 771 -41.33 67.34 9.84
C VAL A 771 -40.96 67.54 8.36
N LYS A 772 -41.46 68.61 7.72
CA LYS A 772 -40.96 69.09 6.42
C LYS A 772 -40.84 70.63 6.42
N PRO A 773 -39.95 71.22 5.60
CA PRO A 773 -39.63 72.65 5.66
C PRO A 773 -40.67 73.58 5.02
N ALA A 774 -41.81 73.06 4.57
CA ALA A 774 -42.85 73.85 3.92
C ALA A 774 -44.24 73.37 4.35
N ASP A 775 -45.16 74.32 4.47
CA ASP A 775 -46.58 74.07 4.70
C ASP A 775 -47.13 73.22 3.55
N ARG A 776 -47.97 72.24 3.88
CA ARG A 776 -48.50 71.33 2.87
C ARG A 776 -49.81 70.67 3.31
N PRO A 777 -50.71 70.35 2.37
CA PRO A 777 -51.79 69.42 2.66
C PRO A 777 -51.19 68.04 2.94
N VAL A 778 -51.67 67.40 4.00
CA VAL A 778 -51.38 66.00 4.33
C VAL A 778 -52.68 65.22 4.22
N SER A 779 -52.58 63.99 3.69
CA SER A 779 -53.72 63.09 3.51
C SER A 779 -53.33 61.71 4.00
N VAL A 780 -54.08 61.18 4.96
CA VAL A 780 -53.89 59.83 5.51
C VAL A 780 -55.15 59.02 5.28
N PRO A 781 -55.11 57.95 4.48
CA PRO A 781 -56.25 57.06 4.31
C PRO A 781 -56.42 56.16 5.54
N ASP A 782 -57.67 56.01 6.00
CA ASP A 782 -58.07 54.97 6.95
C ASP A 782 -59.11 54.05 6.27
N PRO A 783 -58.67 52.92 5.68
CA PRO A 783 -59.55 51.99 4.99
C PRO A 783 -60.64 51.38 5.88
N ALA A 784 -60.45 51.40 7.20
CA ALA A 784 -61.39 50.84 8.17
C ALA A 784 -62.32 51.91 8.80
N GLY A 785 -62.19 53.18 8.42
CA GLY A 785 -62.94 54.29 8.99
C GLY A 785 -64.45 54.29 8.74
N THR A 786 -64.94 53.48 7.78
CA THR A 786 -66.38 53.29 7.51
C THR A 786 -66.94 51.98 8.08
N LEU A 787 -66.07 51.09 8.58
CA LEU A 787 -66.46 49.78 9.09
C LEU A 787 -66.73 49.81 10.60
N ASP A 788 -66.04 50.68 11.34
CA ASP A 788 -66.22 50.91 12.78
C ASP A 788 -66.40 52.41 13.07
N PRO A 789 -67.24 52.82 14.05
CA PRO A 789 -67.30 54.22 14.48
C PRO A 789 -65.97 54.64 15.11
N ARG A 790 -65.21 55.48 14.41
CA ARG A 790 -63.90 55.98 14.85
C ARG A 790 -63.92 57.48 15.13
N PHE A 791 -63.23 57.86 16.19
CA PHE A 791 -62.94 59.25 16.55
C PHE A 791 -61.47 59.51 16.33
N TYR A 792 -61.15 60.64 15.70
CA TYR A 792 -59.78 61.00 15.33
C TYR A 792 -59.30 62.18 16.16
N ARG A 793 -58.00 62.21 16.44
CA ARG A 793 -57.31 63.34 17.05
C ARG A 793 -55.95 63.50 16.40
N LEU A 794 -55.65 64.72 16.01
CA LEU A 794 -54.32 65.11 15.60
C LEU A 794 -53.53 65.59 16.84
N VAL A 795 -52.29 65.13 16.99
CA VAL A 795 -51.41 65.51 18.10
C VAL A 795 -50.14 66.10 17.52
N VAL A 796 -49.70 67.22 18.08
CA VAL A 796 -48.49 67.97 17.69
C VAL A 796 -47.73 68.38 18.97
N PRO A 797 -46.39 68.21 19.02
CA PRO A 797 -45.59 67.45 18.06
C PRO A 797 -45.97 65.96 18.04
N ALA A 798 -45.48 65.21 17.06
CA ALA A 798 -45.71 63.77 16.98
C ALA A 798 -45.25 63.06 18.27
N ARG A 799 -46.09 62.16 18.79
CA ARG A 799 -45.78 61.34 19.98
C ARG A 799 -45.21 59.98 19.56
N PRO A 800 -44.27 59.40 20.32
CA PRO A 800 -43.72 58.05 20.07
C PRO A 800 -44.78 56.96 19.95
#